data_AF-A0A3M0VW76-F1
#
_entry.id   AF-A0A3M0VW76-F1
#
_cell.length_a   1.000
_cell.length_b   1.000
_cell.length_c   1.000
_cell.angle_alpha   90.00
_cell.angle_beta   90.00
_cell.angle_gamma   90.00
#
_symmetry.space_group_name_H-M   'P 1'
#
loop_
_entity.id
_entity.type
_entity.pdbx_description
1 polymer ?
#
loop_
_entity_poly.entity_id
_entity_poly.type
_entity_poly.pdbx_seq_one_letter_code
_entity_poly.pdbx_strand_id
1 'polypeptide(L)'
;MSPSLRSLLRLRSRPSAPHFPLSSHLSSHLSSHLSSHLSSHLPSHLLLPKGPSFRFVASMHTVPKLNDPSLLIGKAFINGEFVSAASGETFQVHDPSTGSLVGEVADLNKDDTLKAIAAAEDALVSFRKTVPRERANLLRKWYNLMLENADDLATLITWENGKPLADAKGEVQYAAAFFNWFSEEAPRIYGDTIPATVPGNRVITLKQPVGVCGLITPWNFPAAMITRKLGPALAAGCTVVIKSPGETPFTANALAELSRRAGFPKGVINVVTTLKHTVEIGEVLTTDTRVKKVSFTGSTNVGKILMKQASSTLKKLSFELGGNAPFIVFDDAPDLDAAVAGAVTSKFRSSGQTCVCANVIYVQEGIYDEFAKRLAEKVKGFNVGHGFDAGVTHGPVIHGRAVNKVESHVKDAESKGAKVAVGGQRLPELGGNFYAPTVLIGVNHSMEITQEETFGPVAALVPFKTEKEVVALANKSSVGLAGYFFSKDVGRVWRVAEALEVGMVGVNTGLISDIASPFGGVKESGFGREGSKYGVDDFVVIKTIEWIKARKRQTDTATSLTELTTDKQLKGLLAVPFVLTAQPEAAYSKDETSELAKAARSANQKYADIFRDVEYLILDHIQHQQTNKGVSKLSMLVPSISSFFTPLALEDAFQHQDKQRAISYRRFVPPSFNDIRLILNTAQIMSIMAAKPSRGPTSLELITFDGDVTLYDDGASLVSLQENPVIGRLLHFLASGVRIGIVTAAGYTNPSHYFSRLGGLLTEVRESPALTTQQKSNLIIMGGESNFLMVFDQHADHCLRHVPRHDWILDSMHDWTEPAIQQLLDVGEAAFHACIATLKLKARVLRKERAVGIFAASQSVKLTREQLEETVLVVTQQVERSLASPSSSSPSYAIIPFTVFNGGADVFLDIGDKSLGVQACQKWFGGIQPASTLHVGDQFLSGGGNDFKARSACCCAWIASPTETVELLDEMIALQQK
;
A
#
# COMPACT_ATOMS: atom_id res chain seq x y z
N MET A 1 26.45 23.57 39.50
CA MET A 1 27.27 23.15 40.65
C MET A 1 28.58 22.58 40.13
N SER A 2 29.66 22.65 40.91
CA SER A 2 31.05 22.68 40.42
C SER A 2 31.70 21.30 40.15
N PRO A 3 32.72 21.25 39.26
CA PRO A 3 33.58 20.08 39.04
C PRO A 3 34.88 20.10 39.87
N SER A 4 35.61 18.98 39.92
CA SER A 4 37.04 18.89 40.24
C SER A 4 37.70 17.79 39.38
N LEU A 5 38.92 17.84 38.82
CA LEU A 5 40.23 18.53 39.03
C LEU A 5 41.32 17.68 39.72
N ARG A 6 42.28 17.21 38.91
CA ARG A 6 43.73 16.91 39.21
C ARG A 6 43.97 15.74 40.18
N SER A 7 45.15 15.10 40.30
CA SER A 7 46.55 15.30 39.82
C SER A 7 47.25 13.94 39.65
N LEU A 8 48.06 13.64 38.62
CA LEU A 8 49.51 13.93 38.45
C LEU A 8 50.50 13.38 39.53
N LEU A 9 51.40 12.50 39.04
CA LEU A 9 52.89 12.50 39.20
C LEU A 9 53.67 11.61 40.23
N ARG A 10 54.76 10.98 39.70
CA ARG A 10 56.03 10.46 40.32
C ARG A 10 56.03 9.05 40.96
N LEU A 11 57.14 8.28 41.04
CA LEU A 11 58.42 8.14 40.28
C LEU A 11 59.16 6.84 40.75
N ARG A 12 59.87 6.12 39.85
CA ARG A 12 61.07 5.23 40.05
C ARG A 12 61.05 4.15 41.18
N SER A 13 61.37 2.88 40.88
CA SER A 13 62.77 2.39 40.87
C SER A 13 63.01 1.02 40.17
N ARG A 14 64.29 0.72 39.89
CA ARG A 14 64.93 -0.43 39.18
C ARG A 14 65.46 -1.49 40.20
N PRO A 15 66.27 -2.52 39.85
CA PRO A 15 66.30 -3.46 38.68
C PRO A 15 66.59 -4.95 39.07
N SER A 16 66.63 -5.87 38.10
CA SER A 16 67.62 -6.98 38.08
C SER A 16 67.76 -7.65 36.69
N ALA A 17 68.95 -8.19 36.42
CA ALA A 17 69.35 -9.04 35.29
C ALA A 17 70.07 -10.29 35.89
N PRO A 18 70.77 -11.21 35.18
CA PRO A 18 71.06 -11.32 33.73
C PRO A 18 70.97 -12.76 33.14
N HIS A 19 71.12 -12.92 31.81
CA HIS A 19 72.22 -13.68 31.15
C HIS A 19 71.97 -14.01 29.66
N PHE A 20 73.07 -13.97 28.90
CA PHE A 20 73.29 -14.36 27.49
C PHE A 20 73.57 -15.89 27.39
N PRO A 21 73.64 -16.58 26.20
CA PRO A 21 74.63 -16.24 25.15
C PRO A 21 74.41 -16.64 23.65
N LEU A 22 75.31 -16.08 22.80
CA LEU A 22 75.82 -16.55 21.48
C LEU A 22 74.83 -16.61 20.29
N SER A 23 74.94 -15.81 19.21
CA SER A 23 75.99 -15.68 18.13
C SER A 23 75.64 -16.53 16.87
N SER A 24 76.06 -16.24 15.62
CA SER A 24 77.11 -15.34 15.11
C SER A 24 77.05 -15.18 13.57
N HIS A 25 77.46 -14.01 13.04
CA HIS A 25 78.16 -13.79 11.74
C HIS A 25 77.45 -14.16 10.40
N LEU A 26 77.76 -13.63 9.19
CA LEU A 26 78.61 -12.56 8.59
C LEU A 26 78.05 -12.32 7.14
N SER A 27 78.37 -11.32 6.29
CA SER A 27 79.28 -10.15 6.30
C SER A 27 78.77 -9.01 5.38
N SER A 28 79.47 -7.87 5.36
CA SER A 28 79.54 -6.88 4.25
C SER A 28 80.40 -7.42 3.08
N HIS A 29 80.44 -6.89 1.84
CA HIS A 29 80.88 -5.55 1.43
C HIS A 29 80.84 -5.34 -0.12
N LEU A 30 80.88 -4.05 -0.53
CA LEU A 30 81.53 -3.50 -1.75
C LEU A 30 81.11 -3.94 -3.16
N SER A 31 80.64 -2.98 -3.97
CA SER A 31 81.51 -2.33 -4.97
C SER A 31 80.87 -1.09 -5.60
N SER A 32 81.70 -0.15 -6.02
CA SER A 32 81.37 1.11 -6.67
C SER A 32 82.07 1.20 -8.02
N HIS A 33 81.52 1.88 -9.02
CA HIS A 33 82.34 2.70 -9.92
C HIS A 33 81.54 3.78 -10.67
N LEU A 34 82.27 4.81 -11.12
CA LEU A 34 81.77 6.01 -11.78
C LEU A 34 81.62 5.84 -13.30
N SER A 35 80.80 6.69 -13.91
CA SER A 35 81.16 7.35 -15.17
C SER A 35 80.49 8.73 -15.25
N SER A 36 81.24 9.76 -15.62
CA SER A 36 80.74 11.11 -15.92
C SER A 36 81.06 11.50 -17.37
N HIS A 37 80.40 12.56 -17.84
CA HIS A 37 80.55 13.22 -19.15
C HIS A 37 80.05 12.47 -20.39
N LEU A 38 78.99 13.00 -21.01
CA LEU A 38 79.15 13.86 -22.19
C LEU A 38 77.91 14.74 -22.40
N SER A 39 78.12 15.97 -22.85
CA SER A 39 77.09 16.97 -23.12
C SER A 39 77.18 17.44 -24.57
N SER A 40 76.07 17.43 -25.30
CA SER A 40 75.91 18.17 -26.56
C SER A 40 74.43 18.46 -26.86
N HIS A 41 74.18 19.54 -27.60
CA HIS A 41 72.87 20.17 -27.79
C HIS A 41 71.95 19.45 -28.79
N LEU A 42 70.62 19.58 -28.61
CA LEU A 42 69.63 20.11 -29.59
C LEU A 42 68.21 20.12 -28.96
N PRO A 43 67.16 20.72 -29.57
CA PRO A 43 66.39 21.76 -28.88
C PRO A 43 65.14 21.29 -28.12
N SER A 44 64.74 22.15 -27.19
CA SER A 44 63.51 22.06 -26.40
C SER A 44 62.24 22.30 -27.22
N HIS A 45 61.52 21.26 -27.61
CA HIS A 45 60.07 21.28 -27.87
C HIS A 45 59.46 19.86 -27.93
N LEU A 46 59.36 19.16 -26.78
CA LEU A 46 58.39 18.07 -26.53
C LEU A 46 58.51 17.55 -25.09
N LEU A 47 58.22 18.40 -24.10
CA LEU A 47 57.96 17.94 -22.74
C LEU A 47 56.52 17.49 -22.64
N LEU A 48 56.29 16.18 -22.81
CA LEU A 48 55.06 15.53 -22.35
C LEU A 48 54.92 15.80 -20.84
N PRO A 49 53.83 16.45 -20.38
CA PRO A 49 53.62 16.63 -18.95
C PRO A 49 53.38 15.26 -18.31
N LYS A 50 54.06 14.98 -17.19
CA LYS A 50 53.70 13.85 -16.33
C LYS A 50 52.21 13.96 -16.00
N GLY A 51 51.47 12.86 -16.18
CA GLY A 51 50.01 12.84 -16.04
C GLY A 51 49.55 13.35 -14.67
N PRO A 52 48.36 13.99 -14.59
CA PRO A 52 47.87 14.55 -13.34
C PRO A 52 47.62 13.46 -12.28
N SER A 53 48.20 13.63 -11.10
CA SER A 53 47.99 12.74 -9.96
C SER A 53 46.62 12.97 -9.30
N PHE A 54 45.90 11.89 -8.98
CA PHE A 54 44.73 11.93 -8.12
C PHE A 54 45.09 12.35 -6.68
N ARG A 55 44.09 12.77 -5.91
CA ARG A 55 44.24 12.96 -4.45
C ARG A 55 44.10 11.61 -3.75
N PHE A 56 45.22 11.10 -3.26
CA PHE A 56 45.27 9.92 -2.41
C PHE A 56 45.02 10.32 -0.95
N VAL A 57 44.09 9.64 -0.27
CA VAL A 57 43.90 9.76 1.17
C VAL A 57 44.62 8.58 1.83
N ALA A 58 45.79 8.85 2.40
CA ALA A 58 46.57 7.85 3.14
C ALA A 58 46.18 7.88 4.63
N SER A 59 45.08 7.23 4.99
CA SER A 59 44.70 6.92 6.37
C SER A 59 44.82 5.42 6.66
N MET A 60 44.97 5.06 7.94
CA MET A 60 44.89 3.66 8.35
C MET A 60 43.44 3.19 8.19
N HIS A 61 43.20 2.29 7.23
CA HIS A 61 41.90 1.63 7.04
C HIS A 61 41.39 1.07 8.38
N THR A 62 40.38 1.71 8.94
CA THR A 62 39.83 1.37 10.26
C THR A 62 38.34 1.12 10.11
N VAL A 63 37.95 -0.14 10.26
CA VAL A 63 36.55 -0.57 10.19
C VAL A 63 35.81 -0.06 11.44
N PRO A 64 34.67 0.64 11.31
CA PRO A 64 33.81 0.97 12.43
C PRO A 64 33.34 -0.27 13.18
N LYS A 65 33.22 -0.19 14.50
CA LYS A 65 32.53 -1.22 15.28
C LYS A 65 31.03 -1.16 14.99
N LEU A 66 30.41 -2.30 14.71
CA LEU A 66 28.95 -2.41 14.63
C LEU A 66 28.34 -2.08 15.99
N ASN A 67 27.21 -1.37 15.99
CA ASN A 67 26.44 -1.06 17.18
C ASN A 67 25.72 -2.32 17.69
N ASP A 68 25.19 -3.12 16.77
CA ASP A 68 24.73 -4.49 16.98
C ASP A 68 25.71 -5.50 16.38
N PRO A 69 26.63 -6.08 17.18
CA PRO A 69 27.59 -7.07 16.69
C PRO A 69 26.92 -8.39 16.28
N SER A 70 25.65 -8.63 16.63
CA SER A 70 24.94 -9.87 16.24
C SER A 70 24.52 -9.90 14.77
N LEU A 71 24.68 -8.81 14.03
CA LEU A 71 24.44 -8.76 12.58
C LEU A 71 25.58 -9.35 11.74
N LEU A 72 26.80 -9.49 12.30
CA LEU A 72 27.93 -10.13 11.61
C LEU A 72 27.88 -11.66 11.81
N ILE A 73 27.35 -12.37 10.82
CA ILE A 73 27.00 -13.81 10.97
C ILE A 73 27.67 -14.67 9.88
N GLY A 74 28.59 -15.54 10.30
CA GLY A 74 29.31 -16.51 9.46
C GLY A 74 28.58 -17.82 9.18
N LYS A 75 27.25 -17.83 9.18
CA LYS A 75 26.40 -19.03 9.06
C LYS A 75 25.31 -18.85 8.01
N ALA A 76 24.83 -19.95 7.43
CA ALA A 76 23.64 -19.93 6.59
C ALA A 76 22.36 -19.82 7.45
N PHE A 77 21.27 -19.31 6.89
CA PHE A 77 19.98 -19.18 7.57
C PHE A 77 18.97 -20.16 6.98
N ILE A 78 18.67 -21.25 7.68
CA ILE A 78 17.81 -22.33 7.17
C ILE A 78 16.72 -22.61 8.18
N ASN A 79 15.46 -22.66 7.72
CA ASN A 79 14.29 -22.92 8.56
C ASN A 79 14.19 -22.04 9.83
N GLY A 80 14.58 -20.77 9.74
CA GLY A 80 14.54 -19.83 10.86
C GLY A 80 15.72 -19.88 11.84
N GLU A 81 16.72 -20.74 11.58
CA GLU A 81 17.91 -20.93 12.44
C GLU A 81 19.21 -20.65 11.68
N PHE A 82 20.26 -20.23 12.41
CA PHE A 82 21.61 -20.06 11.84
C PHE A 82 22.46 -21.32 11.98
N VAL A 83 22.77 -21.95 10.85
CA VAL A 83 23.40 -23.27 10.74
C VAL A 83 24.77 -23.23 10.04
N SER A 84 25.64 -24.15 10.41
CA SER A 84 26.86 -24.45 9.64
C SER A 84 26.53 -25.40 8.48
N ALA A 85 27.42 -25.51 7.49
CA ALA A 85 27.33 -26.55 6.46
C ALA A 85 27.37 -27.95 7.10
N ALA A 86 26.61 -28.91 6.58
CA ALA A 86 26.62 -30.28 7.12
C ALA A 86 27.97 -30.99 6.91
N SER A 87 28.75 -30.57 5.91
CA SER A 87 30.14 -30.98 5.68
C SER A 87 31.14 -30.37 6.67
N GLY A 88 30.75 -29.33 7.42
CA GLY A 88 31.65 -28.50 8.23
C GLY A 88 32.50 -27.51 7.41
N GLU A 89 32.32 -27.43 6.08
CA GLU A 89 33.10 -26.51 5.25
C GLU A 89 32.76 -25.03 5.46
N THR A 90 33.78 -24.19 5.34
CA THR A 90 33.69 -22.73 5.28
C THR A 90 34.43 -22.18 4.06
N PHE A 91 34.16 -20.91 3.73
CA PHE A 91 34.97 -20.08 2.83
C PHE A 91 35.26 -18.73 3.49
N GLN A 92 36.34 -18.08 3.04
CA GLN A 92 36.81 -16.80 3.57
C GLN A 92 36.31 -15.62 2.72
N VAL A 93 35.87 -14.56 3.39
CA VAL A 93 35.47 -13.29 2.78
C VAL A 93 36.51 -12.24 3.14
N HIS A 94 37.05 -11.54 2.15
CA HIS A 94 38.11 -10.55 2.32
C HIS A 94 37.61 -9.16 1.94
N ASP A 95 38.04 -8.14 2.68
CA ASP A 95 37.81 -6.75 2.32
C ASP A 95 38.53 -6.46 0.99
N PRO A 96 37.83 -6.08 -0.09
CA PRO A 96 38.46 -5.81 -1.37
C PRO A 96 39.38 -4.57 -1.32
N SER A 97 39.27 -3.72 -0.28
CA SER A 97 40.10 -2.52 -0.10
C SER A 97 41.49 -2.82 0.45
N THR A 98 41.65 -3.83 1.32
CA THR A 98 42.93 -4.16 1.97
C THR A 98 43.41 -5.60 1.75
N GLY A 99 42.52 -6.52 1.34
CA GLY A 99 42.77 -7.96 1.32
C GLY A 99 42.65 -8.64 2.69
N SER A 100 42.38 -7.88 3.76
CA SER A 100 42.21 -8.40 5.12
C SER A 100 40.98 -9.31 5.22
N LEU A 101 41.04 -10.34 6.06
CA LEU A 101 39.90 -11.22 6.33
C LEU A 101 38.79 -10.44 7.06
N VAL A 102 37.57 -10.45 6.52
CA VAL A 102 36.35 -9.99 7.20
C VAL A 102 35.84 -11.06 8.16
N GLY A 103 35.80 -12.30 7.68
CA GLY A 103 35.42 -13.47 8.46
C GLY A 103 35.25 -14.72 7.59
N GLU A 104 34.86 -15.82 8.23
CA GLU A 104 34.52 -17.08 7.55
C GLU A 104 33.01 -17.30 7.52
N VAL A 105 32.53 -17.96 6.46
CA VAL A 105 31.12 -18.25 6.23
C VAL A 105 30.95 -19.71 5.82
N ALA A 106 29.90 -20.37 6.32
CA ALA A 106 29.56 -21.74 5.93
C ALA A 106 29.44 -21.92 4.41
N ASP A 107 30.09 -22.94 3.85
CA ASP A 107 30.00 -23.29 2.42
C ASP A 107 29.03 -24.47 2.22
N LEU A 108 27.75 -24.16 2.04
CA LEU A 108 26.70 -25.17 1.87
C LEU A 108 26.81 -25.82 0.49
N ASN A 109 26.39 -27.08 0.40
CA ASN A 109 26.34 -27.87 -0.83
C ASN A 109 24.90 -28.12 -1.30
N LYS A 110 24.72 -28.95 -2.33
CA LYS A 110 23.41 -29.44 -2.79
C LYS A 110 22.52 -30.02 -1.70
N ASP A 111 23.02 -30.89 -0.83
CA ASP A 111 22.19 -31.58 0.15
C ASP A 111 21.64 -30.61 1.21
N ASP A 112 22.43 -29.61 1.60
CA ASP A 112 21.95 -28.53 2.47
C ASP A 112 20.94 -27.61 1.75
N THR A 113 21.13 -27.39 0.45
CA THR A 113 20.15 -26.65 -0.38
C THR A 113 18.82 -27.42 -0.53
N LEU A 114 18.86 -28.75 -0.65
CA LEU A 114 17.66 -29.59 -0.71
C LEU A 114 16.85 -29.55 0.60
N LYS A 115 17.52 -29.39 1.76
CA LYS A 115 16.88 -29.15 3.07
C LYS A 115 16.23 -27.75 3.12
N ALA A 116 16.89 -26.73 2.56
CA ALA A 116 16.34 -25.37 2.46
C ALA A 116 15.06 -25.34 1.60
N ILE A 117 15.06 -26.06 0.47
CA ILE A 117 13.88 -26.18 -0.41
C ILE A 117 12.75 -26.93 0.30
N ALA A 118 13.05 -28.00 1.06
CA ALA A 118 12.04 -28.70 1.86
C ALA A 118 11.38 -27.77 2.90
N ALA A 119 12.18 -27.04 3.69
CA ALA A 119 11.66 -26.08 4.67
C ALA A 119 10.81 -24.97 4.03
N ALA A 120 11.17 -24.51 2.82
CA ALA A 120 10.39 -23.56 2.06
C ALA A 120 9.06 -24.15 1.54
N GLU A 121 9.03 -25.42 1.14
CA GLU A 121 7.81 -26.10 0.71
C GLU A 121 6.85 -26.34 1.89
N ASP A 122 7.35 -26.82 3.04
CA ASP A 122 6.56 -27.02 4.25
C ASP A 122 5.91 -25.71 4.73
N ALA A 123 6.70 -24.64 4.81
CA ALA A 123 6.23 -23.32 5.23
C ALA A 123 5.22 -22.69 4.23
N LEU A 124 5.27 -23.05 2.94
CA LEU A 124 4.37 -22.51 1.92
C LEU A 124 2.90 -22.88 2.18
N VAL A 125 2.64 -24.05 2.78
CA VAL A 125 1.27 -24.58 3.01
C VAL A 125 0.44 -23.63 3.88
N SER A 126 1.06 -23.03 4.90
CA SER A 126 0.44 -22.04 5.80
C SER A 126 0.68 -20.62 5.30
N PHE A 127 1.91 -20.26 4.91
CA PHE A 127 2.26 -18.89 4.56
C PHE A 127 1.44 -18.34 3.39
N ARG A 128 1.15 -19.17 2.37
CA ARG A 128 0.32 -18.76 1.22
C ARG A 128 -1.14 -18.44 1.57
N LYS A 129 -1.61 -18.82 2.77
CA LYS A 129 -2.98 -18.60 3.27
C LYS A 129 -3.08 -17.39 4.21
N THR A 130 -1.96 -16.80 4.61
CA THR A 130 -1.94 -15.54 5.39
C THR A 130 -2.72 -14.46 4.65
N VAL A 131 -3.33 -13.55 5.39
CA VAL A 131 -4.04 -12.41 4.79
C VAL A 131 -3.00 -11.43 4.25
N PRO A 132 -3.18 -10.83 3.05
CA PRO A 132 -2.18 -9.93 2.48
C PRO A 132 -1.78 -8.75 3.39
N ARG A 133 -2.68 -8.28 4.25
CA ARG A 133 -2.41 -7.26 5.28
C ARG A 133 -1.47 -7.74 6.40
N GLU A 134 -1.48 -9.02 6.75
CA GLU A 134 -0.54 -9.59 7.73
C GLU A 134 0.88 -9.61 7.14
N ARG A 135 1.02 -10.02 5.87
CA ARG A 135 2.30 -9.98 5.15
C ARG A 135 2.81 -8.55 4.96
N ALA A 136 1.91 -7.60 4.70
CA ALA A 136 2.24 -6.18 4.68
C ALA A 136 2.85 -5.72 6.01
N ASN A 137 2.26 -6.09 7.14
CA ASN A 137 2.76 -5.72 8.47
C ASN A 137 4.15 -6.32 8.76
N LEU A 138 4.40 -7.57 8.36
CA LEU A 138 5.73 -8.20 8.48
C LEU A 138 6.79 -7.47 7.63
N LEU A 139 6.47 -7.14 6.37
CA LEU A 139 7.35 -6.37 5.48
C LEU A 139 7.61 -4.96 6.02
N ARG A 140 6.58 -4.28 6.54
CA ARG A 140 6.69 -2.94 7.15
C ARG A 140 7.59 -2.95 8.38
N LYS A 141 7.47 -3.96 9.24
CA LYS A 141 8.34 -4.11 10.42
C LYS A 141 9.79 -4.40 10.02
N TRP A 142 10.03 -5.17 8.97
CA TRP A 142 11.37 -5.40 8.44
C TRP A 142 11.99 -4.14 7.83
N TYR A 143 11.21 -3.35 7.09
CA TYR A 143 11.62 -2.01 6.62
C TYR A 143 12.09 -1.13 7.78
N ASN A 144 11.31 -1.02 8.86
CA ASN A 144 11.70 -0.24 10.05
C ASN A 144 13.01 -0.77 10.65
N LEU A 145 13.13 -2.09 10.85
CA LEU A 145 14.34 -2.73 11.38
C LEU A 145 15.58 -2.47 10.52
N MET A 146 15.45 -2.40 9.19
CA MET A 146 16.56 -2.03 8.30
C MET A 146 16.99 -0.58 8.48
N LEU A 147 16.04 0.34 8.71
CA LEU A 147 16.36 1.75 8.98
C LEU A 147 16.97 1.95 10.37
N GLU A 148 16.48 1.24 11.39
CA GLU A 148 17.03 1.23 12.75
C GLU A 148 18.50 0.75 12.78
N ASN A 149 18.87 -0.18 11.89
CA ASN A 149 20.20 -0.77 11.80
C ASN A 149 20.99 -0.25 10.58
N ALA A 150 20.62 0.90 10.02
CA ALA A 150 21.11 1.34 8.70
C ALA A 150 22.63 1.57 8.65
N ASP A 151 23.22 2.10 9.71
CA ASP A 151 24.66 2.35 9.79
C ASP A 151 25.49 1.06 9.88
N ASP A 152 24.97 0.05 10.59
CA ASP A 152 25.62 -1.26 10.70
C ASP A 152 25.52 -2.05 9.38
N LEU A 153 24.36 -2.01 8.72
CA LEU A 153 24.18 -2.57 7.37
C LEU A 153 25.10 -1.87 6.37
N ALA A 154 25.19 -0.54 6.40
CA ALA A 154 26.09 0.20 5.51
C ALA A 154 27.58 -0.11 5.81
N THR A 155 27.92 -0.36 7.08
CA THR A 155 29.26 -0.79 7.48
C THR A 155 29.59 -2.18 6.94
N LEU A 156 28.68 -3.16 7.07
CA LEU A 156 28.85 -4.50 6.47
C LEU A 156 29.04 -4.40 4.96
N ILE A 157 28.15 -3.71 4.24
CA ILE A 157 28.24 -3.51 2.79
C ILE A 157 29.60 -2.90 2.41
N THR A 158 30.02 -1.83 3.09
CA THR A 158 31.32 -1.18 2.83
C THR A 158 32.48 -2.14 3.02
N TRP A 159 32.43 -2.97 4.06
CA TRP A 159 33.52 -3.87 4.44
C TRP A 159 33.70 -5.06 3.49
N GLU A 160 32.60 -5.66 2.99
CA GLU A 160 32.69 -6.80 2.06
C GLU A 160 32.66 -6.40 0.58
N ASN A 161 32.05 -5.27 0.21
CA ASN A 161 31.97 -4.81 -1.18
C ASN A 161 33.03 -3.76 -1.56
N GLY A 162 33.53 -2.99 -0.59
CA GLY A 162 34.50 -1.90 -0.80
C GLY A 162 33.93 -0.56 -1.26
N LYS A 163 32.66 -0.48 -1.68
CA LYS A 163 32.04 0.81 -2.06
C LYS A 163 32.10 1.82 -0.90
N PRO A 164 32.21 3.14 -1.18
CA PRO A 164 32.25 4.15 -0.12
C PRO A 164 31.03 4.08 0.82
N LEU A 165 31.22 4.42 2.10
CA LEU A 165 30.16 4.35 3.10
C LEU A 165 28.92 5.19 2.73
N ALA A 166 29.09 6.29 1.99
CA ALA A 166 27.98 7.09 1.47
C ALA A 166 27.13 6.32 0.43
N ASP A 167 27.77 5.62 -0.51
CA ASP A 167 27.11 4.74 -1.48
C ASP A 167 26.40 3.58 -0.76
N ALA A 168 27.04 2.99 0.26
CA ALA A 168 26.46 1.92 1.06
C ALA A 168 25.21 2.38 1.84
N LYS A 169 25.23 3.57 2.46
CA LYS A 169 24.04 4.15 3.12
C LYS A 169 22.89 4.40 2.14
N GLY A 170 23.21 4.92 0.94
CA GLY A 170 22.24 5.07 -0.14
C GLY A 170 21.63 3.74 -0.58
N GLU A 171 22.45 2.68 -0.67
CA GLU A 171 21.95 1.33 -0.94
C GLU A 171 21.02 0.81 0.16
N VAL A 172 21.35 0.96 1.45
CA VAL A 172 20.51 0.46 2.54
C VAL A 172 19.12 1.11 2.50
N GLN A 173 19.05 2.42 2.27
CA GLN A 173 17.78 3.14 2.10
C GLN A 173 16.99 2.63 0.90
N TYR A 174 17.63 2.46 -0.25
CA TYR A 174 17.02 1.94 -1.47
C TYR A 174 16.53 0.49 -1.31
N ALA A 175 17.30 -0.35 -0.64
CA ALA A 175 16.97 -1.74 -0.34
C ALA A 175 15.76 -1.84 0.61
N ALA A 176 15.78 -1.09 1.72
CA ALA A 176 14.67 -1.04 2.67
C ALA A 176 13.37 -0.57 1.97
N ALA A 177 13.48 0.41 1.07
CA ALA A 177 12.34 0.97 0.35
C ALA A 177 11.57 -0.07 -0.50
N PHE A 178 12.19 -1.17 -0.95
CA PHE A 178 11.44 -2.25 -1.61
C PHE A 178 10.51 -3.01 -0.65
N PHE A 179 10.88 -3.20 0.62
CA PHE A 179 9.97 -3.78 1.62
C PHE A 179 8.84 -2.81 1.99
N ASN A 180 9.13 -1.51 2.04
CA ASN A 180 8.09 -0.47 2.16
C ASN A 180 7.08 -0.59 1.00
N TRP A 181 7.55 -0.48 -0.25
CA TRP A 181 6.72 -0.57 -1.46
C TRP A 181 5.91 -1.87 -1.54
N PHE A 182 6.55 -3.03 -1.38
CA PHE A 182 5.84 -4.31 -1.49
C PHE A 182 4.97 -4.64 -0.26
N SER A 183 5.15 -3.97 0.89
CA SER A 183 4.11 -3.98 1.95
C SER A 183 2.81 -3.34 1.49
N GLU A 184 2.90 -2.31 0.64
CA GLU A 184 1.76 -1.57 0.11
C GLU A 184 1.12 -2.28 -1.09
N GLU A 185 1.92 -2.97 -1.92
CA GLU A 185 1.40 -3.76 -3.05
C GLU A 185 0.79 -5.11 -2.62
N ALA A 186 1.17 -5.68 -1.46
CA ALA A 186 0.60 -6.94 -0.97
C ALA A 186 -0.96 -6.97 -0.96
N PRO A 187 -1.68 -5.97 -0.40
CA PRO A 187 -3.14 -5.89 -0.48
C PRO A 187 -3.71 -5.43 -1.84
N ARG A 188 -2.86 -5.13 -2.83
CA ARG A 188 -3.25 -4.61 -4.17
C ARG A 188 -3.07 -5.62 -5.31
N ILE A 189 -2.86 -6.89 -4.97
CA ILE A 189 -2.76 -8.00 -5.93
C ILE A 189 -4.16 -8.37 -6.44
N TYR A 190 -4.70 -7.54 -7.34
CA TYR A 190 -6.05 -7.70 -7.88
C TYR A 190 -6.16 -8.79 -8.94
N GLY A 191 -7.30 -9.49 -8.95
CA GLY A 191 -7.79 -10.25 -10.10
C GLY A 191 -8.90 -9.49 -10.83
N ASP A 192 -9.48 -10.12 -11.84
CA ASP A 192 -10.39 -9.50 -12.81
C ASP A 192 -11.75 -10.22 -12.85
N THR A 193 -12.81 -9.50 -13.22
CA THR A 193 -14.07 -10.10 -13.67
C THR A 193 -14.23 -9.84 -15.17
N ILE A 194 -14.36 -10.90 -15.96
CA ILE A 194 -14.31 -10.81 -17.43
C ILE A 194 -15.70 -11.20 -18.00
N PRO A 195 -16.29 -10.38 -18.90
CA PRO A 195 -17.51 -10.74 -19.60
C PRO A 195 -17.33 -12.06 -20.39
N ALA A 196 -18.18 -13.05 -20.10
CA ALA A 196 -18.13 -14.33 -20.78
C ALA A 196 -18.76 -14.25 -22.18
N THR A 197 -18.10 -14.82 -23.18
CA THR A 197 -18.65 -14.96 -24.55
C THR A 197 -19.72 -16.04 -24.65
N VAL A 198 -19.66 -17.06 -23.78
CA VAL A 198 -20.66 -18.12 -23.68
C VAL A 198 -21.80 -17.68 -22.73
N PRO A 199 -23.06 -17.58 -23.21
CA PRO A 199 -24.18 -17.19 -22.36
C PRO A 199 -24.38 -18.11 -21.16
N GLY A 200 -24.42 -17.53 -19.96
CA GLY A 200 -24.61 -18.25 -18.70
C GLY A 200 -23.31 -18.63 -17.98
N ASN A 201 -22.16 -18.51 -18.62
CA ASN A 201 -20.85 -18.61 -17.95
C ASN A 201 -20.54 -17.32 -17.17
N ARG A 202 -19.63 -17.43 -16.22
CA ARG A 202 -18.90 -16.31 -15.60
C ARG A 202 -17.43 -16.63 -15.64
N VAL A 203 -16.60 -15.61 -15.85
CA VAL A 203 -15.14 -15.70 -15.86
C VAL A 203 -14.63 -14.74 -14.80
N ILE A 204 -13.87 -15.26 -13.83
CA ILE A 204 -13.06 -14.45 -12.92
C ILE A 204 -11.62 -14.92 -12.96
N THR A 205 -10.68 -14.02 -12.73
CA THR A 205 -9.27 -14.36 -12.53
C THR A 205 -8.90 -14.16 -11.06
N LEU A 206 -8.02 -15.01 -10.54
CA LEU A 206 -7.34 -14.82 -9.27
C LEU A 206 -5.83 -14.81 -9.49
N LYS A 207 -5.11 -13.85 -8.91
CA LYS A 207 -3.66 -13.89 -8.81
C LYS A 207 -3.26 -14.62 -7.51
N GLN A 208 -2.55 -15.74 -7.62
CA GLN A 208 -2.12 -16.57 -6.49
C GLN A 208 -0.61 -16.76 -6.49
N PRO A 209 0.08 -16.91 -5.34
CA PRO A 209 1.53 -17.11 -5.31
C PRO A 209 1.95 -18.32 -6.13
N VAL A 210 3.04 -18.17 -6.90
CA VAL A 210 3.60 -19.21 -7.78
C VAL A 210 4.14 -20.41 -7.00
N GLY A 211 4.55 -20.21 -5.74
CA GLY A 211 5.07 -21.24 -4.84
C GLY A 211 6.48 -20.92 -4.33
N VAL A 212 7.30 -21.96 -4.11
CA VAL A 212 8.70 -21.81 -3.67
C VAL A 212 9.52 -21.12 -4.77
N CYS A 213 10.28 -20.09 -4.40
CA CYS A 213 11.08 -19.28 -5.31
C CYS A 213 12.59 -19.39 -4.99
N GLY A 214 13.40 -19.74 -5.99
CA GLY A 214 14.87 -19.65 -5.92
C GLY A 214 15.33 -18.24 -6.30
N LEU A 215 16.04 -17.55 -5.43
CA LEU A 215 16.54 -16.18 -5.66
C LEU A 215 18.07 -16.22 -5.71
N ILE A 216 18.69 -15.81 -6.82
CA ILE A 216 20.14 -15.82 -6.99
C ILE A 216 20.60 -14.37 -7.23
N THR A 217 21.43 -13.84 -6.32
CA THR A 217 21.79 -12.42 -6.29
C THR A 217 23.30 -12.17 -6.48
N PRO A 218 23.68 -11.05 -7.13
CA PRO A 218 25.06 -10.67 -7.35
C PRO A 218 25.62 -9.83 -6.19
N TRP A 219 26.94 -9.62 -6.20
CA TRP A 219 27.69 -8.96 -5.15
C TRP A 219 27.67 -7.42 -5.19
N ASN A 220 27.24 -6.80 -6.29
CA ASN A 220 27.43 -5.37 -6.51
C ASN A 220 26.43 -4.47 -5.75
N PHE A 221 25.25 -5.00 -5.44
CA PHE A 221 24.27 -4.41 -4.53
C PHE A 221 23.73 -5.51 -3.60
N PRO A 222 24.53 -5.91 -2.59
CA PRO A 222 24.26 -7.09 -1.78
C PRO A 222 22.98 -6.98 -0.93
N ALA A 223 22.51 -5.76 -0.59
CA ALA A 223 21.22 -5.57 0.06
C ALA A 223 20.09 -5.34 -0.96
N ALA A 224 20.29 -4.46 -1.94
CA ALA A 224 19.19 -4.07 -2.83
C ALA A 224 18.75 -5.21 -3.76
N MET A 225 19.66 -6.09 -4.22
CA MET A 225 19.27 -7.21 -5.08
C MET A 225 18.48 -8.29 -4.36
N ILE A 226 18.70 -8.46 -3.05
CA ILE A 226 17.92 -9.38 -2.21
C ILE A 226 16.51 -8.79 -2.02
N THR A 227 16.42 -7.57 -1.51
CA THR A 227 15.15 -6.90 -1.19
C THR A 227 14.24 -6.70 -2.41
N ARG A 228 14.81 -6.35 -3.58
CA ARG A 228 14.09 -6.27 -4.88
C ARG A 228 13.36 -7.54 -5.27
N LYS A 229 13.95 -8.70 -4.99
CA LYS A 229 13.39 -10.02 -5.31
C LYS A 229 12.51 -10.57 -4.17
N LEU A 230 12.89 -10.27 -2.94
CA LEU A 230 12.29 -10.83 -1.74
C LEU A 230 10.99 -10.13 -1.33
N GLY A 231 10.95 -8.80 -1.45
CA GLY A 231 9.74 -7.99 -1.23
C GLY A 231 8.51 -8.49 -2.01
N PRO A 232 8.56 -8.60 -3.35
CA PRO A 232 7.41 -9.04 -4.14
C PRO A 232 7.08 -10.53 -3.91
N ALA A 233 8.08 -11.39 -3.70
CA ALA A 233 7.87 -12.80 -3.37
C ALA A 233 7.03 -12.95 -2.09
N LEU A 234 7.45 -12.28 -1.00
CA LEU A 234 6.75 -12.33 0.28
C LEU A 234 5.39 -11.63 0.20
N ALA A 235 5.28 -10.50 -0.50
CA ALA A 235 4.00 -9.82 -0.73
C ALA A 235 2.97 -10.75 -1.43
N ALA A 236 3.40 -11.49 -2.46
CA ALA A 236 2.58 -12.48 -3.15
C ALA A 236 2.17 -13.68 -2.26
N GLY A 237 2.92 -13.97 -1.19
CA GLY A 237 2.72 -15.15 -0.33
C GLY A 237 3.55 -16.37 -0.76
N CYS A 238 4.67 -16.15 -1.45
CA CYS A 238 5.68 -17.17 -1.74
C CYS A 238 6.64 -17.37 -0.56
N THR A 239 7.28 -18.54 -0.54
CA THR A 239 8.45 -18.83 0.29
C THR A 239 9.71 -18.86 -0.58
N VAL A 240 10.89 -18.65 0.01
CA VAL A 240 12.12 -18.44 -0.76
C VAL A 240 13.31 -19.28 -0.30
N VAL A 241 14.20 -19.57 -1.25
CA VAL A 241 15.58 -20.01 -1.00
C VAL A 241 16.51 -19.06 -1.77
N ILE A 242 17.34 -18.32 -1.04
CA ILE A 242 18.23 -17.29 -1.57
C ILE A 242 19.66 -17.86 -1.64
N LYS A 243 20.28 -17.88 -2.81
CA LYS A 243 21.73 -18.08 -2.96
C LYS A 243 22.41 -16.72 -2.89
N SER A 244 23.10 -16.44 -1.79
CA SER A 244 23.83 -15.18 -1.62
C SER A 244 25.09 -15.14 -2.51
N PRO A 245 25.56 -13.94 -2.92
CA PRO A 245 26.88 -13.81 -3.53
C PRO A 245 27.97 -14.33 -2.57
N GLY A 246 29.00 -14.98 -3.12
CA GLY A 246 30.11 -15.51 -2.30
C GLY A 246 31.09 -14.42 -1.86
N GLU A 247 31.15 -13.33 -2.62
CA GLU A 247 31.98 -12.16 -2.32
C GLU A 247 31.39 -11.29 -1.20
N THR A 248 30.06 -11.30 -1.01
CA THR A 248 29.35 -10.37 -0.10
C THR A 248 28.18 -11.03 0.66
N PRO A 249 28.41 -12.12 1.43
CA PRO A 249 27.36 -12.87 2.11
C PRO A 249 26.88 -12.26 3.44
N PHE A 250 27.67 -11.41 4.12
CA PHE A 250 27.33 -10.95 5.48
C PHE A 250 26.12 -10.01 5.47
N THR A 251 25.99 -9.14 4.47
CA THR A 251 24.78 -8.32 4.29
C THR A 251 23.53 -9.19 4.12
N ALA A 252 23.64 -10.31 3.40
CA ALA A 252 22.52 -11.25 3.22
C ALA A 252 22.10 -11.91 4.56
N ASN A 253 23.08 -12.29 5.38
CA ASN A 253 22.84 -12.91 6.68
C ASN A 253 22.31 -11.91 7.72
N ALA A 254 22.79 -10.66 7.70
CA ALA A 254 22.26 -9.58 8.51
C ALA A 254 20.78 -9.30 8.16
N LEU A 255 20.43 -9.27 6.88
CA LEU A 255 19.04 -9.18 6.44
C LEU A 255 18.20 -10.36 6.95
N ALA A 256 18.71 -11.59 6.89
CA ALA A 256 18.01 -12.77 7.41
C ALA A 256 17.73 -12.68 8.93
N GLU A 257 18.69 -12.21 9.72
CA GLU A 257 18.51 -11.93 11.15
C GLU A 257 17.44 -10.86 11.39
N LEU A 258 17.45 -9.77 10.62
CA LEU A 258 16.38 -8.76 10.69
C LEU A 258 15.00 -9.33 10.29
N SER A 259 14.93 -10.31 9.38
CA SER A 259 13.68 -11.02 9.06
C SER A 259 13.17 -11.87 10.23
N ARG A 260 14.08 -12.49 10.98
CA ARG A 260 13.77 -13.28 12.19
C ARG A 260 13.21 -12.36 13.27
N ARG A 261 13.82 -11.17 13.45
CA ARG A 261 13.32 -10.10 14.36
C ARG A 261 12.00 -9.50 13.91
N ALA A 262 11.77 -9.36 12.61
CA ALA A 262 10.49 -8.94 12.05
C ALA A 262 9.38 -9.93 12.40
N GLY A 263 9.71 -11.23 12.53
CA GLY A 263 8.79 -12.28 12.95
C GLY A 263 8.24 -13.10 11.79
N PHE A 264 8.98 -13.21 10.69
CA PHE A 264 8.62 -14.13 9.60
C PHE A 264 8.62 -15.58 10.11
N PRO A 265 7.64 -16.41 9.73
CA PRO A 265 7.60 -17.82 10.14
C PRO A 265 8.82 -18.61 9.66
N LYS A 266 9.21 -19.63 10.43
CA LYS A 266 10.30 -20.55 10.06
C LYS A 266 10.05 -21.16 8.67
N GLY A 267 11.12 -21.29 7.89
CA GLY A 267 11.09 -21.85 6.54
C GLY A 267 10.60 -20.89 5.44
N VAL A 268 9.94 -19.77 5.76
CA VAL A 268 9.47 -18.81 4.73
C VAL A 268 10.64 -18.15 4.00
N ILE A 269 11.73 -17.88 4.71
CA ILE A 269 12.98 -17.30 4.20
C ILE A 269 14.13 -18.23 4.56
N ASN A 270 14.94 -18.58 3.56
CA ASN A 270 16.15 -19.38 3.72
C ASN A 270 17.27 -18.72 2.91
N VAL A 271 18.48 -18.58 3.48
CA VAL A 271 19.68 -18.05 2.83
C VAL A 271 20.76 -19.12 2.84
N VAL A 272 21.14 -19.55 1.65
CA VAL A 272 22.22 -20.50 1.37
C VAL A 272 23.46 -19.70 0.97
N THR A 273 24.52 -19.87 1.77
CA THR A 273 25.84 -19.30 1.52
C THR A 273 26.72 -20.34 0.85
N THR A 274 27.36 -19.99 -0.28
CA THR A 274 28.37 -20.85 -0.91
C THR A 274 29.31 -20.03 -1.80
N LEU A 275 30.56 -20.47 -1.84
CA LEU A 275 31.54 -20.06 -2.85
C LEU A 275 31.89 -21.24 -3.75
N LYS A 276 32.38 -22.36 -3.20
CA LYS A 276 32.83 -23.55 -3.96
C LYS A 276 31.70 -24.22 -4.75
N HIS A 277 30.54 -24.40 -4.13
CA HIS A 277 29.42 -25.18 -4.65
C HIS A 277 28.41 -24.35 -5.46
N THR A 278 28.79 -23.11 -5.86
CA THR A 278 27.92 -22.14 -6.54
C THR A 278 27.24 -22.69 -7.80
N VAL A 279 27.94 -23.48 -8.63
CA VAL A 279 27.37 -24.05 -9.86
C VAL A 279 26.32 -25.12 -9.55
N GLU A 280 26.65 -26.02 -8.61
CA GLU A 280 25.75 -27.11 -8.19
C GLU A 280 24.45 -26.55 -7.58
N ILE A 281 24.55 -25.52 -6.74
CA ILE A 281 23.39 -24.88 -6.10
C ILE A 281 22.54 -24.13 -7.15
N GLY A 282 23.14 -23.51 -8.15
CA GLY A 282 22.43 -22.94 -9.29
C GLY A 282 21.65 -23.99 -10.09
N GLU A 283 22.24 -25.17 -10.32
CA GLU A 283 21.57 -26.31 -10.94
C GLU A 283 20.42 -26.85 -10.08
N VAL A 284 20.60 -27.02 -8.77
CA VAL A 284 19.55 -27.49 -7.85
C VAL A 284 18.34 -26.55 -7.87
N LEU A 285 18.55 -25.22 -7.74
CA LEU A 285 17.46 -24.25 -7.77
C LEU A 285 16.73 -24.19 -9.12
N THR A 286 17.41 -24.51 -10.22
CA THR A 286 16.82 -24.52 -11.58
C THR A 286 16.25 -25.87 -12.01
N THR A 287 16.54 -26.98 -11.32
CA THR A 287 16.06 -28.33 -11.69
C THR A 287 15.10 -28.95 -10.69
N ASP A 288 15.21 -28.67 -9.38
CA ASP A 288 14.33 -29.25 -8.36
C ASP A 288 12.86 -28.88 -8.60
N THR A 289 11.99 -29.88 -8.75
CA THR A 289 10.59 -29.69 -9.17
C THR A 289 9.74 -28.89 -8.17
N ARG A 290 10.15 -28.75 -6.91
CA ARG A 290 9.45 -28.00 -5.86
C ARG A 290 9.58 -26.50 -6.06
N VAL A 291 10.74 -26.04 -6.52
CA VAL A 291 10.97 -24.65 -6.93
C VAL A 291 10.12 -24.35 -8.17
N LYS A 292 9.22 -23.36 -8.09
CA LYS A 292 8.29 -22.99 -9.17
C LYS A 292 8.71 -21.72 -9.92
N LYS A 293 9.59 -20.92 -9.32
CA LYS A 293 10.16 -19.71 -9.92
C LYS A 293 11.64 -19.59 -9.61
N VAL A 294 12.43 -19.10 -10.55
CA VAL A 294 13.79 -18.59 -10.28
C VAL A 294 13.88 -17.11 -10.68
N SER A 295 14.42 -16.27 -9.80
CA SER A 295 14.80 -14.90 -10.13
C SER A 295 16.31 -14.73 -9.97
N PHE A 296 16.98 -14.24 -11.01
CA PHE A 296 18.44 -14.11 -11.06
C PHE A 296 18.83 -12.71 -11.52
N THR A 297 19.89 -12.17 -10.92
CA THR A 297 20.59 -10.99 -11.44
C THR A 297 22.08 -11.32 -11.57
N GLY A 298 22.70 -11.03 -12.71
CA GLY A 298 24.12 -11.33 -12.95
C GLY A 298 24.49 -11.35 -14.43
N SER A 299 25.51 -12.11 -14.82
CA SER A 299 25.98 -12.09 -16.21
C SER A 299 25.03 -12.82 -17.17
N THR A 300 24.92 -12.30 -18.40
CA THR A 300 24.09 -12.88 -19.47
C THR A 300 24.46 -14.34 -19.77
N ASN A 301 25.74 -14.70 -19.69
CA ASN A 301 26.20 -16.08 -19.92
C ASN A 301 25.67 -17.05 -18.84
N VAL A 302 25.66 -16.64 -17.57
CA VAL A 302 25.06 -17.45 -16.50
C VAL A 302 23.53 -17.48 -16.66
N GLY A 303 22.89 -16.38 -17.04
CA GLY A 303 21.46 -16.34 -17.34
C GLY A 303 21.05 -17.36 -18.41
N LYS A 304 21.81 -17.47 -19.50
CA LYS A 304 21.60 -18.48 -20.56
C LYS A 304 21.74 -19.92 -20.04
N ILE A 305 22.69 -20.19 -19.16
CA ILE A 305 22.86 -21.51 -18.51
C ILE A 305 21.66 -21.83 -17.61
N LEU A 306 21.29 -20.90 -16.72
CA LEU A 306 20.15 -21.08 -15.80
C LEU A 306 18.83 -21.24 -16.57
N MET A 307 18.64 -20.55 -17.70
CA MET A 307 17.47 -20.74 -18.58
C MET A 307 17.41 -22.18 -19.13
N LYS A 308 18.54 -22.68 -19.63
CA LYS A 308 18.67 -24.04 -20.19
C LYS A 308 18.46 -25.11 -19.13
N GLN A 309 18.88 -24.87 -17.88
CA GLN A 309 18.59 -25.79 -16.77
C GLN A 309 17.11 -25.74 -16.38
N ALA A 310 16.52 -24.53 -16.27
CA ALA A 310 15.13 -24.33 -15.89
C ALA A 310 14.09 -24.85 -16.89
N SER A 311 14.44 -24.97 -18.18
CA SER A 311 13.54 -25.58 -19.18
C SER A 311 13.22 -27.06 -18.89
N SER A 312 14.00 -27.74 -18.06
CA SER A 312 13.71 -29.11 -17.57
C SER A 312 12.38 -29.22 -16.83
N THR A 313 11.88 -28.14 -16.23
CA THR A 313 10.68 -28.13 -15.38
C THR A 313 9.75 -26.93 -15.64
N LEU A 314 10.01 -26.15 -16.69
CA LEU A 314 9.20 -25.01 -17.14
C LEU A 314 8.86 -23.99 -16.03
N LYS A 315 9.82 -23.71 -15.13
CA LYS A 315 9.66 -22.73 -14.05
C LYS A 315 9.44 -21.32 -14.62
N LYS A 316 8.71 -20.48 -13.88
CA LYS A 316 8.66 -19.04 -14.20
C LYS A 316 10.03 -18.41 -13.92
N LEU A 317 10.53 -17.57 -14.81
CA LEU A 317 11.85 -16.94 -14.69
C LEU A 317 11.69 -15.41 -14.65
N SER A 318 12.59 -14.72 -13.94
CA SER A 318 12.81 -13.26 -14.07
C SER A 318 14.31 -13.01 -14.03
N PHE A 319 14.88 -12.49 -15.12
CA PHE A 319 16.31 -12.33 -15.27
C PHE A 319 16.66 -10.86 -15.54
N GLU A 320 17.60 -10.35 -14.75
CA GLU A 320 18.21 -9.03 -14.90
C GLU A 320 19.69 -9.23 -15.22
N LEU A 321 20.06 -9.08 -16.49
CA LEU A 321 21.36 -9.52 -17.00
C LEU A 321 22.29 -8.34 -17.35
N GLY A 322 23.33 -8.58 -18.15
CA GLY A 322 24.31 -7.56 -18.52
C GLY A 322 23.68 -6.41 -19.31
N GLY A 323 24.33 -5.24 -19.23
CA GLY A 323 23.96 -4.04 -19.96
C GLY A 323 25.12 -3.49 -20.80
N ASN A 324 24.81 -2.68 -21.80
CA ASN A 324 25.80 -1.87 -22.52
C ASN A 324 25.21 -0.46 -22.70
N ALA A 325 24.96 0.23 -21.59
CA ALA A 325 24.05 1.37 -21.58
C ALA A 325 24.64 2.54 -22.41
N PRO A 326 23.92 3.01 -23.46
CA PRO A 326 24.28 4.22 -24.17
C PRO A 326 23.92 5.44 -23.33
N PHE A 327 24.80 6.44 -23.31
CA PHE A 327 24.53 7.76 -22.74
C PHE A 327 24.75 8.81 -23.84
N ILE A 328 23.69 9.46 -24.31
CA ILE A 328 23.71 10.30 -25.52
C ILE A 328 23.54 11.78 -25.17
N VAL A 329 24.47 12.64 -25.58
CA VAL A 329 24.36 14.09 -25.39
C VAL A 329 24.28 14.77 -26.75
N PHE A 330 23.12 15.38 -27.02
CA PHE A 330 22.88 16.16 -28.24
C PHE A 330 23.37 17.61 -28.06
N ASP A 331 23.67 18.30 -29.17
CA ASP A 331 24.07 19.72 -29.18
C ASP A 331 23.03 20.64 -28.49
N ASP A 332 21.77 20.19 -28.45
CA ASP A 332 20.65 20.92 -27.84
C ASP A 332 20.37 20.55 -26.37
N ALA A 333 21.25 19.78 -25.71
CA ALA A 333 21.14 19.48 -24.29
C ALA A 333 20.80 20.76 -23.48
N PRO A 334 19.81 20.71 -22.57
CA PRO A 334 19.29 21.91 -21.91
C PRO A 334 20.36 22.59 -21.03
N ASP A 335 21.25 21.79 -20.46
CA ASP A 335 22.40 22.19 -19.66
C ASP A 335 23.51 21.15 -19.84
N LEU A 336 24.69 21.61 -20.28
CA LEU A 336 25.87 20.76 -20.49
C LEU A 336 26.50 20.30 -19.17
N ASP A 337 26.45 21.12 -18.12
CA ASP A 337 26.94 20.76 -16.80
C ASP A 337 26.03 19.71 -16.14
N ALA A 338 24.71 19.79 -16.37
CA ALA A 338 23.77 18.73 -16.00
C ALA A 338 24.04 17.43 -16.77
N ALA A 339 24.37 17.49 -18.06
CA ALA A 339 24.75 16.31 -18.83
C ALA A 339 26.06 15.67 -18.32
N VAL A 340 27.07 16.48 -17.98
CA VAL A 340 28.32 16.01 -17.36
C VAL A 340 28.06 15.42 -15.97
N ALA A 341 27.22 16.05 -15.14
CA ALA A 341 26.82 15.52 -13.84
C ALA A 341 26.07 14.18 -13.97
N GLY A 342 25.13 14.09 -14.93
CA GLY A 342 24.43 12.86 -15.27
C GLY A 342 25.39 11.75 -15.69
N ALA A 343 26.37 12.06 -16.55
CA ALA A 343 27.39 11.12 -16.97
C ALA A 343 28.25 10.65 -15.80
N VAL A 344 28.61 11.54 -14.86
CA VAL A 344 29.33 11.19 -13.63
C VAL A 344 28.52 10.22 -12.77
N THR A 345 27.26 10.56 -12.48
CA THR A 345 26.36 9.73 -11.65
C THR A 345 26.07 8.37 -12.27
N SER A 346 25.85 8.30 -13.59
CA SER A 346 25.61 7.03 -14.28
C SER A 346 26.88 6.20 -14.42
N LYS A 347 28.04 6.81 -14.69
CA LYS A 347 29.28 6.06 -14.99
C LYS A 347 30.03 5.58 -13.76
N PHE A 348 30.22 6.44 -12.75
CA PHE A 348 31.26 6.20 -11.74
C PHE A 348 30.72 5.76 -10.37
N ARG A 349 29.41 5.88 -10.11
CA ARG A 349 28.75 5.34 -8.89
C ARG A 349 29.17 3.89 -8.62
N SER A 350 29.52 3.57 -7.38
CA SER A 350 30.08 2.28 -6.95
C SER A 350 31.25 1.79 -7.83
N SER A 351 32.12 2.72 -8.22
CA SER A 351 33.27 2.52 -9.12
C SER A 351 32.89 1.90 -10.48
N GLY A 352 31.70 2.20 -10.99
CA GLY A 352 31.21 1.74 -12.30
C GLY A 352 30.73 0.29 -12.36
N GLN A 353 30.49 -0.33 -11.21
CA GLN A 353 30.10 -1.75 -11.08
C GLN A 353 28.57 -1.90 -10.97
N THR A 354 27.79 -1.20 -11.80
CA THR A 354 26.32 -1.32 -11.82
C THR A 354 25.85 -1.68 -13.22
N CYS A 355 24.87 -2.57 -13.35
CA CYS A 355 24.35 -3.04 -14.64
C CYS A 355 23.71 -1.92 -15.50
N VAL A 356 23.29 -0.83 -14.85
CA VAL A 356 22.76 0.37 -15.51
C VAL A 356 23.82 1.46 -15.69
N CYS A 357 25.09 1.19 -15.37
CA CYS A 357 26.15 2.16 -15.62
C CYS A 357 26.26 2.46 -17.12
N ALA A 358 26.41 3.74 -17.46
CA ALA A 358 26.84 4.12 -18.81
C ALA A 358 28.09 3.32 -19.19
N ASN A 359 28.10 2.71 -20.36
CA ASN A 359 29.28 2.00 -20.86
C ASN A 359 29.87 2.72 -22.08
N VAL A 360 29.02 3.24 -22.97
CA VAL A 360 29.41 4.09 -24.10
C VAL A 360 28.72 5.45 -23.98
N ILE A 361 29.50 6.53 -24.00
CA ILE A 361 29.02 7.91 -23.93
C ILE A 361 29.13 8.52 -25.33
N TYR A 362 27.99 8.70 -25.99
CA TYR A 362 27.88 9.35 -27.29
C TYR A 362 27.70 10.85 -27.09
N VAL A 363 28.50 11.66 -27.77
CA VAL A 363 28.41 13.13 -27.68
C VAL A 363 28.43 13.71 -29.08
N GLN A 364 27.51 14.64 -29.36
CA GLN A 364 27.38 15.22 -30.69
C GLN A 364 28.58 16.13 -31.01
N GLU A 365 29.03 16.13 -32.26
CA GLU A 365 30.29 16.79 -32.68
C GLU A 365 30.37 18.28 -32.30
N GLY A 366 29.25 19.01 -32.24
CA GLY A 366 29.23 20.44 -31.90
C GLY A 366 29.60 20.76 -30.45
N ILE A 367 29.50 19.77 -29.54
CA ILE A 367 29.80 19.92 -28.09
C ILE A 367 30.84 18.91 -27.57
N TYR A 368 31.39 18.05 -28.43
CA TYR A 368 32.26 16.93 -28.05
C TYR A 368 33.46 17.33 -27.18
N ASP A 369 34.28 18.27 -27.65
CA ASP A 369 35.53 18.66 -26.96
C ASP A 369 35.28 19.32 -25.60
N GLU A 370 34.25 20.18 -25.52
CA GLU A 370 33.90 20.89 -24.29
C GLU A 370 33.28 19.94 -23.25
N PHE A 371 32.43 19.00 -23.68
CA PHE A 371 31.94 17.93 -22.80
C PHE A 371 33.09 17.05 -22.29
N ALA A 372 33.96 16.60 -23.18
CA ALA A 372 35.09 15.74 -22.84
C ALA A 372 36.04 16.40 -21.82
N LYS A 373 36.34 17.68 -22.03
CA LYS A 373 37.14 18.51 -21.11
C LYS A 373 36.46 18.62 -19.74
N ARG A 374 35.19 19.04 -19.67
CA ARG A 374 34.45 19.18 -18.40
C ARG A 374 34.34 17.87 -17.64
N LEU A 375 34.08 16.75 -18.34
CA LEU A 375 34.02 15.43 -17.72
C LEU A 375 35.38 15.02 -17.16
N ALA A 376 36.48 15.21 -17.91
CA ALA A 376 37.83 14.93 -17.41
C ALA A 376 38.20 15.80 -16.19
N GLU A 377 37.81 17.08 -16.17
CA GLU A 377 37.98 17.98 -15.03
C GLU A 377 37.22 17.50 -13.78
N LYS A 378 35.96 17.05 -13.93
CA LYS A 378 35.18 16.47 -12.82
C LYS A 378 35.80 15.17 -12.30
N VAL A 379 36.19 14.25 -13.19
CA VAL A 379 36.78 12.95 -12.84
C VAL A 379 38.13 13.11 -12.15
N LYS A 380 38.96 14.08 -12.58
CA LYS A 380 40.21 14.46 -11.89
C LYS A 380 40.01 14.94 -10.45
N GLY A 381 38.81 15.42 -10.11
CA GLY A 381 38.43 15.86 -8.77
C GLY A 381 38.05 14.73 -7.81
N PHE A 382 37.99 13.46 -8.26
CA PHE A 382 37.60 12.33 -7.42
C PHE A 382 38.69 11.96 -6.41
N ASN A 383 38.25 11.64 -5.19
CA ASN A 383 39.08 11.03 -4.15
C ASN A 383 38.88 9.50 -4.21
N VAL A 384 39.96 8.77 -4.49
CA VAL A 384 39.98 7.30 -4.50
C VAL A 384 40.70 6.83 -3.24
N GLY A 385 40.13 5.86 -2.53
CA GLY A 385 40.65 5.38 -1.24
C GLY A 385 39.76 4.30 -0.64
N HIS A 386 40.00 3.91 0.62
CA HIS A 386 39.20 2.86 1.24
C HIS A 386 37.81 3.38 1.64
N GLY A 387 36.79 2.52 1.62
CA GLY A 387 35.39 2.94 1.72
C GLY A 387 34.97 3.63 3.04
N PHE A 388 35.77 3.49 4.11
CA PHE A 388 35.56 4.15 5.40
C PHE A 388 36.29 5.51 5.57
N ASP A 389 37.20 5.86 4.66
CA ASP A 389 37.99 7.08 4.79
C ASP A 389 37.17 8.34 4.48
N ALA A 390 37.33 9.38 5.29
CA ALA A 390 36.54 10.60 5.18
C ALA A 390 36.78 11.31 3.84
N GLY A 391 35.70 11.54 3.09
CA GLY A 391 35.74 12.24 1.80
C GLY A 391 36.15 11.36 0.61
N VAL A 392 36.34 10.05 0.78
CA VAL A 392 36.46 9.12 -0.35
C VAL A 392 35.16 9.08 -1.16
N THR A 393 35.31 9.12 -2.47
CA THR A 393 34.20 9.14 -3.45
C THR A 393 34.11 7.85 -4.25
N HIS A 394 35.21 7.10 -4.36
CA HIS A 394 35.31 5.88 -5.16
C HIS A 394 36.20 4.86 -4.45
N GLY A 395 35.67 3.64 -4.29
CA GLY A 395 36.36 2.50 -3.68
C GLY A 395 37.05 1.60 -4.71
N PRO A 396 37.59 0.44 -4.29
CA PRO A 396 38.15 -0.57 -5.19
C PRO A 396 37.06 -1.17 -6.09
N VAL A 397 37.47 -1.92 -7.12
CA VAL A 397 36.59 -2.92 -7.74
C VAL A 397 36.63 -4.22 -6.94
N ILE A 398 35.61 -5.08 -7.04
CA ILE A 398 35.40 -6.19 -6.09
C ILE A 398 36.56 -7.20 -6.00
N HIS A 399 37.31 -7.40 -7.09
CA HIS A 399 38.39 -8.40 -7.15
C HIS A 399 39.32 -8.19 -8.35
N GLY A 400 40.53 -8.77 -8.31
CA GLY A 400 41.56 -8.62 -9.35
C GLY A 400 41.12 -8.97 -10.78
N ARG A 401 40.16 -9.89 -10.98
CA ARG A 401 39.61 -10.17 -12.32
C ARG A 401 38.89 -8.96 -12.95
N ALA A 402 38.26 -8.13 -12.12
CA ALA A 402 37.61 -6.90 -12.57
C ALA A 402 38.66 -5.85 -12.97
N VAL A 403 39.73 -5.70 -12.17
CA VAL A 403 40.88 -4.84 -12.54
C VAL A 403 41.48 -5.27 -13.87
N ASN A 404 41.66 -6.59 -14.07
CA ASN A 404 42.19 -7.13 -15.32
C ASN A 404 41.29 -6.81 -16.52
N LYS A 405 39.95 -6.92 -16.39
CA LYS A 405 39.02 -6.56 -17.48
C LYS A 405 39.06 -5.07 -17.81
N VAL A 406 39.01 -4.22 -16.78
CA VAL A 406 39.11 -2.77 -16.91
C VAL A 406 40.39 -2.35 -17.64
N GLU A 407 41.53 -2.90 -17.23
CA GLU A 407 42.82 -2.63 -17.87
C GLU A 407 42.88 -3.15 -19.32
N SER A 408 42.26 -4.30 -19.61
CA SER A 408 42.16 -4.84 -20.98
C SER A 408 41.42 -3.89 -21.91
N HIS A 409 40.23 -3.42 -21.50
CA HIS A 409 39.42 -2.49 -22.30
C HIS A 409 40.15 -1.15 -22.56
N VAL A 410 40.89 -0.64 -21.58
CA VAL A 410 41.69 0.60 -21.75
C VAL A 410 42.83 0.37 -22.75
N LYS A 411 43.60 -0.71 -22.60
CA LYS A 411 44.72 -1.03 -23.51
C LYS A 411 44.25 -1.32 -24.94
N ASP A 412 43.12 -2.02 -25.10
CA ASP A 412 42.51 -2.23 -26.41
C ASP A 412 42.17 -0.90 -27.09
N ALA A 413 41.48 0.00 -26.38
CA ALA A 413 41.12 1.31 -26.89
C ALA A 413 42.35 2.15 -27.26
N GLU A 414 43.38 2.20 -26.42
CA GLU A 414 44.64 2.90 -26.74
C GLU A 414 45.32 2.30 -27.98
N SER A 415 45.39 0.97 -28.09
CA SER A 415 45.99 0.28 -29.25
C SER A 415 45.27 0.57 -30.57
N LYS A 416 43.98 0.90 -30.49
CA LYS A 416 43.10 1.26 -31.62
C LYS A 416 42.94 2.77 -31.81
N GLY A 417 43.73 3.59 -31.11
CA GLY A 417 43.87 5.03 -31.35
C GLY A 417 43.05 5.96 -30.44
N ALA A 418 42.34 5.43 -29.43
CA ALA A 418 41.79 6.29 -28.38
C ALA A 418 42.92 6.90 -27.53
N LYS A 419 42.61 7.99 -26.81
CA LYS A 419 43.55 8.63 -25.88
C LYS A 419 42.95 8.69 -24.48
N VAL A 420 43.79 8.45 -23.48
CA VAL A 420 43.44 8.64 -22.08
C VAL A 420 43.52 10.14 -21.73
N ALA A 421 42.40 10.75 -21.37
CA ALA A 421 42.33 12.15 -20.95
C ALA A 421 42.62 12.32 -19.44
N VAL A 422 42.22 11.33 -18.63
CA VAL A 422 42.55 11.19 -17.21
C VAL A 422 42.42 9.71 -16.82
N GLY A 423 43.17 9.26 -15.81
CA GLY A 423 43.20 7.84 -15.39
C GLY A 423 44.06 6.97 -16.30
N GLY A 424 43.64 5.72 -16.51
CA GLY A 424 44.29 4.73 -17.38
C GLY A 424 45.14 3.66 -16.66
N GLN A 425 45.34 3.76 -15.34
CA GLN A 425 46.25 2.90 -14.59
C GLN A 425 45.65 2.24 -13.33
N ARG A 426 46.25 1.12 -12.92
CA ARG A 426 46.08 0.53 -11.58
C ARG A 426 46.66 1.47 -10.52
N LEU A 427 46.14 1.40 -9.29
CA LEU A 427 46.61 2.18 -8.13
C LEU A 427 47.11 1.22 -7.02
N PRO A 428 48.20 0.46 -7.26
CA PRO A 428 48.68 -0.56 -6.32
C PRO A 428 49.07 -0.02 -4.94
N GLU A 429 49.38 1.28 -4.84
CA GLU A 429 49.65 1.99 -3.59
C GLU A 429 48.44 2.09 -2.64
N LEU A 430 47.21 1.96 -3.15
CA LEU A 430 45.99 1.84 -2.35
C LEU A 430 45.61 0.37 -2.10
N GLY A 431 46.03 -0.54 -2.99
CA GLY A 431 45.75 -1.97 -2.90
C GLY A 431 45.54 -2.63 -4.27
N GLY A 432 45.61 -3.97 -4.33
CA GLY A 432 45.60 -4.71 -5.60
C GLY A 432 44.31 -4.61 -6.43
N ASN A 433 43.22 -4.12 -5.84
CA ASN A 433 41.90 -3.99 -6.46
C ASN A 433 41.54 -2.55 -6.88
N PHE A 434 42.44 -1.58 -6.73
CA PHE A 434 42.17 -0.20 -7.13
C PHE A 434 42.60 0.10 -8.58
N TYR A 435 41.73 0.82 -9.29
CA TYR A 435 41.97 1.31 -10.65
C TYR A 435 41.51 2.76 -10.77
N ALA A 436 42.27 3.58 -11.48
CA ALA A 436 42.01 5.01 -11.61
C ALA A 436 40.71 5.27 -12.42
N PRO A 437 39.80 6.14 -11.94
CA PRO A 437 38.69 6.64 -12.74
C PRO A 437 39.20 7.24 -14.06
N THR A 438 38.74 6.67 -15.17
CA THR A 438 39.35 6.88 -16.50
C THR A 438 38.37 7.52 -17.47
N VAL A 439 38.87 8.45 -18.29
CA VAL A 439 38.13 9.02 -19.43
C VAL A 439 38.93 8.77 -20.71
N LEU A 440 38.33 8.08 -21.67
CA LEU A 440 38.86 7.79 -22.99
C LEU A 440 38.17 8.67 -24.03
N ILE A 441 38.95 9.38 -24.85
CA ILE A 441 38.48 10.21 -25.97
C ILE A 441 38.92 9.61 -27.31
N GLY A 442 38.16 9.88 -28.37
CA GLY A 442 38.38 9.30 -29.70
C GLY A 442 38.02 7.82 -29.79
N VAL A 443 37.08 7.35 -28.95
CA VAL A 443 36.64 5.95 -28.98
C VAL A 443 35.82 5.69 -30.25
N ASN A 444 35.99 4.51 -30.85
CA ASN A 444 35.23 4.07 -32.02
C ASN A 444 34.77 2.61 -31.88
N HIS A 445 33.82 2.20 -32.74
CA HIS A 445 33.14 0.90 -32.65
C HIS A 445 33.99 -0.36 -32.94
N SER A 446 35.28 -0.22 -33.26
CA SER A 446 36.22 -1.35 -33.33
C SER A 446 36.80 -1.73 -31.96
N MET A 447 36.62 -0.89 -30.95
CA MET A 447 37.15 -1.08 -29.59
C MET A 447 36.21 -1.94 -28.74
N GLU A 448 36.78 -2.85 -27.95
CA GLU A 448 36.05 -3.83 -27.12
C GLU A 448 35.07 -3.16 -26.17
N ILE A 449 35.44 -2.02 -25.58
CA ILE A 449 34.60 -1.23 -24.67
C ILE A 449 33.27 -0.75 -25.29
N THR A 450 33.13 -0.74 -26.62
CA THR A 450 31.87 -0.41 -27.29
C THR A 450 30.92 -1.60 -27.45
N GLN A 451 31.43 -2.82 -27.30
CA GLN A 451 30.69 -4.07 -27.51
C GLN A 451 30.50 -4.85 -26.20
N GLU A 452 31.42 -4.73 -25.24
CA GLU A 452 31.40 -5.40 -23.95
C GLU A 452 31.21 -4.44 -22.76
N GLU A 453 30.43 -4.90 -21.77
CA GLU A 453 30.28 -4.24 -20.48
C GLU A 453 31.63 -4.23 -19.72
N THR A 454 32.14 -3.04 -19.40
CA THR A 454 33.43 -2.88 -18.71
C THR A 454 33.34 -3.22 -17.23
N PHE A 455 32.18 -2.96 -16.60
CA PHE A 455 31.93 -3.15 -15.17
C PHE A 455 33.00 -2.53 -14.25
N GLY A 456 33.40 -1.30 -14.57
CA GLY A 456 34.42 -0.53 -13.85
C GLY A 456 34.46 0.94 -14.29
N PRO A 457 35.36 1.74 -13.70
CA PRO A 457 35.28 3.20 -13.71
C PRO A 457 35.92 3.81 -14.98
N VAL A 458 35.44 3.43 -16.16
CA VAL A 458 35.93 3.91 -17.47
C VAL A 458 34.80 4.55 -18.28
N ALA A 459 34.91 5.85 -18.55
CA ALA A 459 34.07 6.61 -19.49
C ALA A 459 34.66 6.55 -20.90
N ALA A 460 33.92 6.02 -21.86
CA ALA A 460 34.33 5.91 -23.26
C ALA A 460 33.53 6.87 -24.14
N LEU A 461 34.20 7.89 -24.71
CA LEU A 461 33.52 8.98 -25.44
C LEU A 461 33.62 8.80 -26.95
N VAL A 462 32.46 8.64 -27.59
CA VAL A 462 32.28 8.41 -29.03
C VAL A 462 31.59 9.63 -29.67
N PRO A 463 32.18 10.28 -30.68
CA PRO A 463 31.52 11.37 -31.41
C PRO A 463 30.40 10.84 -32.32
N PHE A 464 29.34 11.62 -32.54
CA PHE A 464 28.32 11.35 -33.55
C PHE A 464 27.82 12.64 -34.23
N LYS A 465 27.24 12.50 -35.43
CA LYS A 465 26.74 13.62 -36.24
C LYS A 465 25.24 13.77 -36.19
N THR A 466 24.49 12.66 -36.26
CA THR A 466 23.04 12.70 -36.45
C THR A 466 22.25 11.82 -35.47
N GLU A 467 21.01 12.23 -35.19
CA GLU A 467 20.04 11.49 -34.37
C GLU A 467 19.83 10.05 -34.88
N LYS A 468 19.71 9.88 -36.20
CA LYS A 468 19.55 8.56 -36.83
C LYS A 468 20.78 7.65 -36.66
N GLU A 469 21.97 8.23 -36.77
CA GLU A 469 23.23 7.51 -36.58
C GLU A 469 23.38 7.04 -35.14
N VAL A 470 23.23 7.94 -34.15
CA VAL A 470 23.48 7.57 -32.75
C VAL A 470 22.47 6.55 -32.22
N VAL A 471 21.21 6.61 -32.64
CA VAL A 471 20.20 5.57 -32.32
C VAL A 471 20.58 4.23 -32.93
N ALA A 472 21.04 4.20 -34.20
CA ALA A 472 21.48 2.97 -34.85
C ALA A 472 22.74 2.37 -34.18
N LEU A 473 23.66 3.21 -33.70
CA LEU A 473 24.85 2.78 -32.96
C LEU A 473 24.49 2.28 -31.55
N ALA A 474 23.62 2.98 -30.83
CA ALA A 474 23.14 2.61 -29.50
C ALA A 474 22.38 1.27 -29.50
N ASN A 475 21.55 1.02 -30.52
CA ASN A 475 20.80 -0.24 -30.64
C ASN A 475 21.66 -1.42 -31.12
N LYS A 476 22.89 -1.18 -31.62
CA LYS A 476 23.84 -2.20 -32.10
C LYS A 476 24.53 -2.96 -30.96
N SER A 477 23.74 -3.46 -30.01
CA SER A 477 24.15 -4.37 -28.95
C SER A 477 23.17 -5.54 -28.85
N SER A 478 23.62 -6.70 -28.37
CA SER A 478 22.71 -7.83 -28.06
C SER A 478 21.92 -7.60 -26.77
N VAL A 479 22.39 -6.73 -25.89
CA VAL A 479 21.75 -6.34 -24.62
C VAL A 479 20.97 -5.03 -24.75
N GLY A 480 20.08 -4.76 -23.80
CA GLY A 480 19.14 -3.64 -23.80
C GLY A 480 18.54 -3.37 -22.42
N LEU A 481 19.37 -3.05 -21.42
CA LEU A 481 18.90 -2.83 -20.05
C LEU A 481 18.45 -1.38 -19.81
N ALA A 482 19.40 -0.45 -19.78
CA ALA A 482 19.15 0.97 -19.59
C ALA A 482 19.81 1.79 -20.71
N GLY A 483 19.27 2.97 -20.99
CA GLY A 483 19.88 4.00 -21.82
C GLY A 483 19.58 5.39 -21.28
N TYR A 484 20.36 6.38 -21.67
CA TYR A 484 20.25 7.75 -21.20
C TYR A 484 20.41 8.72 -22.37
N PHE A 485 19.68 9.83 -22.39
CA PHE A 485 20.00 10.93 -23.30
C PHE A 485 19.62 12.31 -22.78
N PHE A 486 20.29 13.34 -23.31
CA PHE A 486 20.12 14.75 -22.95
C PHE A 486 19.78 15.59 -24.17
N SER A 487 18.62 16.27 -24.14
CA SER A 487 18.07 17.11 -25.21
C SER A 487 16.92 17.96 -24.66
N LYS A 488 16.67 19.14 -25.25
CA LYS A 488 15.54 20.02 -24.90
C LYS A 488 14.43 20.05 -25.96
N ASP A 489 14.69 19.59 -27.19
CA ASP A 489 13.66 19.34 -28.20
C ASP A 489 12.74 18.20 -27.73
N VAL A 490 11.53 18.55 -27.30
CA VAL A 490 10.49 17.58 -26.91
C VAL A 490 10.20 16.58 -28.05
N GLY A 491 10.28 17.00 -29.31
CA GLY A 491 10.14 16.10 -30.45
C GLY A 491 11.24 15.04 -30.50
N ARG A 492 12.50 15.43 -30.27
CA ARG A 492 13.64 14.51 -30.14
C ARG A 492 13.49 13.61 -28.93
N VAL A 493 12.99 14.14 -27.80
CA VAL A 493 12.75 13.35 -26.59
C VAL A 493 11.85 12.14 -26.90
N TRP A 494 10.71 12.34 -27.57
CA TRP A 494 9.86 11.23 -27.97
C TRP A 494 10.53 10.29 -28.99
N ARG A 495 11.07 10.83 -30.09
CA ARG A 495 11.69 10.00 -31.15
C ARG A 495 12.84 9.13 -30.64
N VAL A 496 13.70 9.66 -29.77
CA VAL A 496 14.86 8.92 -29.23
C VAL A 496 14.42 7.96 -28.13
N ALA A 497 13.51 8.36 -27.23
CA ALA A 497 13.04 7.48 -26.16
C ALA A 497 12.30 6.24 -26.70
N GLU A 498 11.47 6.41 -27.74
CA GLU A 498 10.74 5.30 -28.38
C GLU A 498 11.63 4.41 -29.26
N ALA A 499 12.69 4.99 -29.86
CA ALA A 499 13.57 4.24 -30.77
C ALA A 499 14.74 3.52 -30.09
N LEU A 500 15.07 3.84 -28.82
CA LEU A 500 16.11 3.13 -28.07
C LEU A 500 15.62 1.73 -27.64
N GLU A 501 16.33 0.68 -28.06
CA GLU A 501 16.00 -0.72 -27.74
C GLU A 501 16.49 -1.14 -26.34
N VAL A 502 16.05 -0.41 -25.32
CA VAL A 502 16.37 -0.64 -23.90
C VAL A 502 15.11 -0.71 -23.06
N GLY A 503 15.17 -1.43 -21.94
CA GLY A 503 14.02 -1.58 -21.05
C GLY A 503 13.72 -0.37 -20.17
N MET A 504 14.68 0.54 -19.99
CA MET A 504 14.57 1.77 -19.19
C MET A 504 15.31 2.94 -19.85
N VAL A 505 14.71 4.13 -19.93
CA VAL A 505 15.32 5.32 -20.53
C VAL A 505 15.34 6.50 -19.54
N GLY A 506 16.52 7.08 -19.32
CA GLY A 506 16.70 8.33 -18.57
C GLY A 506 16.79 9.54 -19.50
N VAL A 507 15.84 10.48 -19.37
CA VAL A 507 15.83 11.73 -20.15
C VAL A 507 16.28 12.88 -19.26
N ASN A 508 17.36 13.57 -19.66
CA ASN A 508 17.98 14.66 -18.90
C ASN A 508 18.34 14.30 -17.44
N THR A 509 18.57 13.02 -17.15
CA THR A 509 19.01 12.50 -15.84
C THR A 509 19.99 11.35 -16.02
N GLY A 510 20.99 11.24 -15.13
CA GLY A 510 21.88 10.08 -15.01
C GLY A 510 21.41 9.03 -13.99
N LEU A 511 20.25 9.25 -13.34
CA LEU A 511 19.72 8.40 -12.27
C LEU A 511 18.24 8.08 -12.55
N ILE A 512 17.96 6.78 -12.68
CA ILE A 512 16.62 6.22 -13.00
C ILE A 512 16.20 5.09 -12.04
N SER A 513 16.96 4.91 -10.94
CA SER A 513 16.69 3.86 -9.95
C SER A 513 15.59 4.32 -8.99
N ASP A 514 14.39 3.79 -9.15
CA ASP A 514 13.21 4.08 -8.33
C ASP A 514 12.46 2.76 -8.03
N ILE A 515 11.93 2.63 -6.81
CA ILE A 515 11.12 1.50 -6.37
C ILE A 515 9.75 1.47 -7.05
N ALA A 516 9.22 2.63 -7.48
CA ALA A 516 7.91 2.76 -8.12
C ALA A 516 7.94 2.50 -9.63
N SER A 517 9.13 2.51 -10.24
CA SER A 517 9.35 2.30 -11.68
C SER A 517 9.64 0.83 -12.00
N PRO A 518 9.15 0.27 -13.13
CA PRO A 518 9.45 -1.10 -13.54
C PRO A 518 10.90 -1.20 -14.01
N PHE A 519 11.78 -1.68 -13.14
CA PHE A 519 13.17 -1.92 -13.47
C PHE A 519 13.30 -3.23 -14.25
N GLY A 520 13.83 -3.18 -15.48
CA GLY A 520 14.33 -4.38 -16.13
C GLY A 520 14.57 -4.29 -17.63
N GLY A 521 15.19 -5.32 -18.19
CA GLY A 521 15.75 -5.31 -19.54
C GLY A 521 14.84 -5.75 -20.68
N VAL A 522 15.35 -5.60 -21.90
CA VAL A 522 14.89 -6.29 -23.12
C VAL A 522 16.09 -6.98 -23.81
N LYS A 523 15.85 -7.71 -24.91
CA LYS A 523 16.88 -8.43 -25.66
C LYS A 523 17.64 -9.40 -24.73
N GLU A 524 18.97 -9.50 -24.80
CA GLU A 524 19.74 -10.37 -23.91
C GLU A 524 19.99 -9.80 -22.50
N SER A 525 19.43 -8.62 -22.17
CA SER A 525 19.42 -8.13 -20.78
C SER A 525 18.37 -8.82 -19.89
N GLY A 526 17.56 -9.71 -20.47
CA GLY A 526 16.63 -10.55 -19.73
C GLY A 526 15.18 -10.09 -19.85
N PHE A 527 14.36 -10.47 -18.87
CA PHE A 527 12.90 -10.40 -18.92
C PHE A 527 12.28 -10.54 -17.53
N GLY A 528 11.02 -10.13 -17.40
CA GLY A 528 10.42 -9.82 -16.10
C GLY A 528 10.69 -8.37 -15.70
N ARG A 529 10.14 -7.90 -14.58
CA ARG A 529 10.40 -6.56 -14.04
C ARG A 529 10.47 -6.60 -12.51
N GLU A 530 11.29 -5.74 -11.92
CA GLU A 530 11.42 -5.57 -10.48
C GLU A 530 10.99 -4.14 -10.07
N GLY A 531 10.51 -3.96 -8.84
CA GLY A 531 9.84 -2.71 -8.44
C GLY A 531 8.49 -2.50 -9.12
N SER A 532 7.87 -1.35 -8.88
CA SER A 532 6.53 -0.93 -9.34
C SER A 532 5.39 -1.90 -8.96
N LYS A 533 4.19 -1.63 -9.47
CA LYS A 533 3.07 -2.58 -9.45
C LYS A 533 3.33 -3.85 -10.26
N TYR A 534 4.21 -3.79 -11.26
CA TYR A 534 4.49 -4.91 -12.15
C TYR A 534 5.40 -5.98 -11.49
N GLY A 535 6.22 -5.60 -10.51
CA GLY A 535 7.18 -6.51 -9.89
C GLY A 535 6.55 -7.69 -9.12
N VAL A 536 5.30 -7.55 -8.66
CA VAL A 536 4.58 -8.66 -7.99
C VAL A 536 3.96 -9.64 -8.98
N ASP A 537 3.65 -9.21 -10.21
CA ASP A 537 3.05 -10.06 -11.25
C ASP A 537 3.97 -11.24 -11.60
N ASP A 538 5.29 -11.05 -11.47
CA ASP A 538 6.27 -12.09 -11.71
C ASP A 538 6.26 -13.22 -10.66
N PHE A 539 5.70 -13.00 -9.47
CA PHE A 539 5.64 -13.96 -8.37
C PHE A 539 4.25 -14.62 -8.19
N VAL A 540 3.29 -14.28 -9.06
CA VAL A 540 1.96 -14.88 -9.08
C VAL A 540 1.70 -15.69 -10.36
N VAL A 541 0.72 -16.58 -10.26
CA VAL A 541 0.03 -17.23 -11.38
C VAL A 541 -1.39 -16.71 -11.46
N ILE A 542 -1.86 -16.43 -12.67
CA ILE A 542 -3.26 -16.09 -12.94
C ILE A 542 -4.03 -17.40 -13.06
N LYS A 543 -5.08 -17.56 -12.26
CA LYS A 543 -6.03 -18.67 -12.33
C LYS A 543 -7.38 -18.15 -12.81
N THR A 544 -7.77 -18.54 -14.01
CA THR A 544 -9.15 -18.38 -14.48
C THR A 544 -10.04 -19.39 -13.76
N ILE A 545 -11.15 -18.91 -13.21
CA ILE A 545 -12.25 -19.75 -12.73
C ILE A 545 -13.44 -19.44 -13.63
N GLU A 546 -13.80 -20.41 -14.45
CA GLU A 546 -15.06 -20.41 -15.17
C GLU A 546 -16.07 -21.30 -14.45
N TRP A 547 -17.30 -20.80 -14.31
CA TRP A 547 -18.41 -21.64 -13.90
C TRP A 547 -19.64 -21.35 -14.73
N ILE A 548 -20.31 -22.43 -15.14
CA ILE A 548 -21.66 -22.37 -15.67
C ILE A 548 -22.59 -22.18 -14.48
N LYS A 549 -23.49 -21.18 -14.54
CA LYS A 549 -24.58 -21.13 -13.56
C LYS A 549 -25.46 -22.36 -13.75
N ALA A 550 -25.39 -23.32 -12.82
CA ALA A 550 -26.03 -24.62 -12.96
C ALA A 550 -27.53 -24.49 -13.30
N ARG A 551 -27.92 -24.97 -14.48
CA ARG A 551 -29.33 -25.24 -14.78
C ARG A 551 -29.76 -26.44 -13.94
N LYS A 552 -30.75 -26.27 -13.07
CA LYS A 552 -31.44 -27.42 -12.46
C LYS A 552 -31.96 -28.30 -13.60
N ARG A 553 -31.60 -29.59 -13.61
CA ARG A 553 -32.32 -30.58 -14.42
C ARG A 553 -33.75 -30.63 -13.90
N GLN A 554 -34.70 -30.13 -14.69
CA GLN A 554 -36.07 -30.62 -14.61
C GLN A 554 -36.04 -32.06 -15.12
N THR A 555 -36.34 -33.01 -14.25
CA THR A 555 -36.72 -34.37 -14.66
C THR A 555 -38.22 -34.37 -14.93
N ASP A 556 -38.60 -34.95 -16.06
CA ASP A 556 -39.96 -34.88 -16.59
C ASP A 556 -41.02 -35.50 -15.67
N THR A 557 -42.01 -34.69 -15.31
CA THR A 557 -43.42 -35.13 -15.23
C THR A 557 -44.28 -34.04 -15.85
N ALA A 558 -44.94 -34.37 -16.96
CA ALA A 558 -45.68 -33.42 -17.75
C ALA A 558 -47.08 -33.16 -17.16
N THR A 559 -47.31 -31.96 -16.62
CA THR A 559 -48.66 -31.40 -16.51
C THR A 559 -48.64 -29.88 -16.75
N SER A 560 -48.87 -29.51 -18.01
CA SER A 560 -49.63 -28.34 -18.45
C SER A 560 -49.86 -27.19 -17.43
N LEU A 561 -49.07 -26.11 -17.51
CA LEU A 561 -49.54 -24.76 -17.84
C LEU A 561 -48.41 -23.70 -17.81
N THR A 562 -48.28 -22.97 -18.92
CA THR A 562 -47.70 -21.61 -19.06
C THR A 562 -46.27 -21.35 -18.57
N GLU A 563 -45.34 -21.45 -19.50
CA GLU A 563 -44.02 -20.81 -19.52
C GLU A 563 -44.15 -19.27 -19.35
N LEU A 564 -43.63 -18.65 -18.26
CA LEU A 564 -43.42 -17.17 -18.21
C LEU A 564 -42.65 -16.57 -16.99
N THR A 565 -41.79 -17.30 -16.25
CA THR A 565 -41.30 -16.79 -14.93
C THR A 565 -39.79 -16.81 -14.61
N THR A 566 -38.91 -17.44 -15.39
CA THR A 566 -37.50 -17.66 -14.96
C THR A 566 -36.47 -16.61 -15.40
N ASP A 567 -36.75 -15.76 -16.41
CA ASP A 567 -35.78 -14.77 -16.92
C ASP A 567 -35.83 -13.40 -16.20
N LYS A 568 -36.92 -13.11 -15.48
CA LYS A 568 -37.05 -11.92 -14.63
C LYS A 568 -36.29 -12.03 -13.30
N GLN A 569 -36.39 -13.19 -12.65
CA GLN A 569 -35.89 -13.44 -11.28
C GLN A 569 -34.36 -13.30 -11.07
N LEU A 570 -33.56 -13.09 -12.12
CA LEU A 570 -32.13 -12.80 -12.02
C LEU A 570 -31.74 -11.36 -12.42
N LYS A 571 -32.66 -10.60 -13.04
CA LYS A 571 -32.37 -9.24 -13.53
C LYS A 571 -32.38 -8.22 -12.39
N GLY A 572 -33.30 -8.35 -11.43
CA GLY A 572 -33.40 -7.45 -10.28
C GLY A 572 -32.11 -7.31 -9.45
N LEU A 573 -31.36 -8.38 -9.18
CA LEU A 573 -30.26 -8.32 -8.21
C LEU A 573 -28.87 -8.04 -8.78
N LEU A 574 -28.66 -8.15 -10.11
CA LEU A 574 -27.48 -7.53 -10.73
C LEU A 574 -27.61 -6.01 -10.75
N ALA A 575 -28.84 -5.49 -10.64
CA ALA A 575 -29.17 -4.15 -11.11
C ALA A 575 -28.61 -2.99 -10.29
N VAL A 576 -28.27 -3.11 -8.99
CA VAL A 576 -27.72 -1.93 -8.30
C VAL A 576 -26.34 -1.54 -8.87
N PRO A 577 -25.39 -2.48 -9.09
CA PRO A 577 -24.20 -2.21 -9.93
C PRO A 577 -24.49 -2.07 -11.44
N PHE A 578 -25.48 -2.78 -12.00
CA PHE A 578 -25.77 -2.71 -13.44
C PHE A 578 -26.45 -1.40 -13.87
N VAL A 579 -27.27 -0.79 -13.02
CA VAL A 579 -27.91 0.51 -13.27
C VAL A 579 -26.86 1.63 -13.31
N LEU A 580 -25.79 1.50 -12.52
CA LEU A 580 -24.63 2.40 -12.55
C LEU A 580 -23.75 2.23 -13.81
N THR A 581 -23.95 1.18 -14.62
CA THR A 581 -23.09 0.85 -15.78
C THR A 581 -23.83 0.67 -17.10
N ALA A 582 -25.15 0.49 -17.09
CA ALA A 582 -25.99 0.40 -18.29
C ALA A 582 -26.33 1.78 -18.83
N GLN A 583 -25.41 2.40 -19.56
CA GLN A 583 -25.74 3.56 -20.39
C GLN A 583 -26.71 3.15 -21.51
N PRO A 584 -27.74 3.97 -21.81
CA PRO A 584 -28.56 3.78 -23.00
C PRO A 584 -27.78 4.17 -24.25
N GLU A 585 -27.08 3.20 -24.86
CA GLU A 585 -26.49 3.38 -26.19
C GLU A 585 -27.57 3.67 -27.23
N ALA A 586 -27.66 4.93 -27.66
CA ALA A 586 -28.41 5.35 -28.82
C ALA A 586 -27.41 5.78 -29.90
N ALA A 587 -27.34 5.01 -31.01
CA ALA A 587 -26.53 5.40 -32.16
C ALA A 587 -27.06 6.70 -32.78
N TYR A 588 -26.17 7.64 -33.09
CA TYR A 588 -26.57 8.96 -33.58
C TYR A 588 -27.19 8.85 -34.99
N SER A 589 -28.43 9.32 -35.13
CA SER A 589 -29.19 9.32 -36.39
C SER A 589 -30.03 10.60 -36.49
N LYS A 590 -30.26 11.09 -37.71
CA LYS A 590 -30.79 12.44 -37.98
C LYS A 590 -32.27 12.68 -37.64
N ASP A 591 -33.01 11.67 -37.17
CA ASP A 591 -34.44 11.75 -36.84
C ASP A 591 -34.66 11.83 -35.32
N GLU A 592 -34.38 13.00 -34.73
CA GLU A 592 -34.02 13.08 -33.31
C GLU A 592 -35.17 12.87 -32.31
N THR A 593 -36.42 13.32 -32.55
CA THR A 593 -37.46 13.29 -31.48
C THR A 593 -38.16 11.94 -31.27
N SER A 594 -38.45 11.18 -32.34
CA SER A 594 -39.13 9.87 -32.24
C SER A 594 -38.27 8.84 -31.51
N GLU A 595 -37.00 8.72 -31.92
CA GLU A 595 -36.10 7.68 -31.40
C GLU A 595 -35.68 7.97 -29.95
N LEU A 596 -35.54 9.24 -29.56
CA LEU A 596 -35.33 9.61 -28.15
C LEU A 596 -36.49 9.19 -27.26
N ALA A 597 -37.73 9.42 -27.69
CA ALA A 597 -38.91 9.00 -26.94
C ALA A 597 -39.02 7.47 -26.84
N LYS A 598 -38.57 6.73 -27.87
CA LYS A 598 -38.47 5.25 -27.80
C LYS A 598 -37.36 4.78 -26.86
N ALA A 599 -36.18 5.42 -26.89
CA ALA A 599 -35.07 5.11 -26.00
C ALA A 599 -35.42 5.35 -24.53
N ALA A 600 -36.02 6.50 -24.20
CA ALA A 600 -36.48 6.82 -22.85
C ALA A 600 -37.56 5.84 -22.37
N ARG A 601 -38.55 5.50 -23.20
CA ARG A 601 -39.55 4.44 -22.87
C ARG A 601 -38.89 3.07 -22.63
N SER A 602 -37.87 2.72 -23.41
CA SER A 602 -37.11 1.47 -23.22
C SER A 602 -36.32 1.48 -21.90
N ALA A 603 -35.68 2.60 -21.54
CA ALA A 603 -34.97 2.76 -20.28
C ALA A 603 -35.94 2.73 -19.08
N ASN A 604 -37.05 3.47 -19.14
CA ASN A 604 -38.10 3.46 -18.13
C ASN A 604 -38.65 2.05 -17.89
N GLN A 605 -39.01 1.31 -18.94
CA GLN A 605 -39.51 -0.06 -18.81
C GLN A 605 -38.47 -1.01 -18.18
N LYS A 606 -37.18 -0.90 -18.58
CA LYS A 606 -36.10 -1.71 -18.01
C LYS A 606 -35.90 -1.44 -16.52
N TYR A 607 -35.87 -0.17 -16.12
CA TYR A 607 -35.73 0.21 -14.71
C TYR A 607 -36.96 -0.20 -13.89
N ALA A 608 -38.18 -0.01 -14.41
CA ALA A 608 -39.41 -0.47 -13.78
C ALA A 608 -39.45 -1.99 -13.58
N ASP A 609 -39.09 -2.79 -14.60
CA ASP A 609 -38.97 -4.25 -14.48
C ASP A 609 -37.91 -4.65 -13.43
N ILE A 610 -36.76 -3.97 -13.38
CA ILE A 610 -35.73 -4.17 -12.36
C ILE A 610 -36.29 -3.97 -10.94
N PHE A 611 -36.95 -2.84 -10.69
CA PHE A 611 -37.48 -2.51 -9.37
C PHE A 611 -38.60 -3.47 -8.96
N ARG A 612 -39.46 -3.88 -9.90
CA ARG A 612 -40.47 -4.94 -9.69
C ARG A 612 -39.85 -6.28 -9.33
N ASP A 613 -38.75 -6.66 -9.98
CA ASP A 613 -38.05 -7.92 -9.70
C ASP A 613 -37.37 -7.92 -8.33
N VAL A 614 -36.91 -6.75 -7.84
CA VAL A 614 -36.43 -6.59 -6.45
C VAL A 614 -37.60 -6.59 -5.45
N GLU A 615 -38.72 -5.94 -5.76
CA GLU A 615 -39.95 -5.96 -4.94
C GLU A 615 -40.43 -7.40 -4.71
N TYR A 616 -40.40 -8.26 -5.74
CA TYR A 616 -40.71 -9.68 -5.58
C TYR A 616 -39.73 -10.47 -4.70
N LEU A 617 -38.44 -10.11 -4.67
CA LEU A 617 -37.47 -10.73 -3.76
C LEU A 617 -37.69 -10.31 -2.31
N ILE A 618 -38.10 -9.06 -2.07
CA ILE A 618 -38.46 -8.55 -0.74
C ILE A 618 -39.77 -9.18 -0.25
N LEU A 619 -40.78 -9.30 -1.11
CA LEU A 619 -42.03 -10.01 -0.81
C LEU A 619 -41.80 -11.48 -0.45
N ASP A 620 -40.96 -12.18 -1.23
CA ASP A 620 -40.52 -13.55 -0.91
C ASP A 620 -39.82 -13.61 0.46
N HIS A 621 -38.95 -12.65 0.76
CA HIS A 621 -38.30 -12.55 2.07
C HIS A 621 -39.30 -12.41 3.21
N ILE A 622 -40.19 -11.41 3.16
CA ILE A 622 -41.22 -11.14 4.17
C ILE A 622 -42.08 -12.38 4.44
N GLN A 623 -42.47 -13.12 3.38
CA GLN A 623 -43.25 -14.35 3.52
C GLN A 623 -42.50 -15.46 4.29
N HIS A 624 -41.18 -15.60 4.07
CA HIS A 624 -40.35 -16.55 4.81
C HIS A 624 -40.15 -16.10 6.27
N GLN A 625 -40.05 -14.79 6.53
CA GLN A 625 -39.96 -14.24 7.88
C GLN A 625 -41.23 -14.52 8.70
N GLN A 626 -42.41 -14.31 8.11
CA GLN A 626 -43.70 -14.58 8.76
C GLN A 626 -43.95 -16.08 9.03
N THR A 627 -43.45 -16.96 8.17
CA THR A 627 -43.66 -18.42 8.28
C THR A 627 -42.55 -19.15 9.05
N ASN A 628 -41.44 -18.48 9.33
CA ASN A 628 -40.26 -18.98 10.02
C ASN A 628 -39.73 -20.33 9.47
N LYS A 629 -39.84 -20.52 8.14
CA LYS A 629 -39.52 -21.76 7.43
C LYS A 629 -38.64 -21.49 6.20
N GLY A 630 -37.46 -22.11 6.17
CA GLY A 630 -36.57 -22.10 5.02
C GLY A 630 -35.78 -20.80 4.84
N VAL A 631 -34.96 -20.75 3.78
CA VAL A 631 -34.13 -19.59 3.43
C VAL A 631 -34.74 -18.94 2.19
N SER A 632 -35.20 -17.70 2.32
CA SER A 632 -35.76 -16.91 1.22
C SER A 632 -34.78 -16.74 0.06
N LYS A 633 -35.30 -16.39 -1.12
CA LYS A 633 -34.48 -16.06 -2.29
C LYS A 633 -33.53 -14.88 -1.99
N LEU A 634 -34.01 -13.86 -1.28
CA LEU A 634 -33.20 -12.69 -0.95
C LEU A 634 -32.09 -13.02 0.05
N SER A 635 -32.34 -13.83 1.08
CA SER A 635 -31.32 -14.21 2.07
C SER A 635 -30.32 -15.25 1.55
N MET A 636 -30.67 -16.05 0.54
CA MET A 636 -29.67 -16.83 -0.21
C MET A 636 -28.71 -15.95 -1.04
N LEU A 637 -29.14 -14.75 -1.43
CA LEU A 637 -28.37 -13.81 -2.24
C LEU A 637 -27.59 -12.79 -1.39
N VAL A 638 -28.16 -12.37 -0.26
CA VAL A 638 -27.57 -11.46 0.72
C VAL A 638 -27.71 -12.10 2.11
N PRO A 639 -26.73 -12.92 2.55
CA PRO A 639 -26.83 -13.65 3.82
C PRO A 639 -26.93 -12.77 5.08
N SER A 640 -26.54 -11.49 4.98
CA SER A 640 -26.60 -10.48 6.04
C SER A 640 -27.84 -9.57 5.96
N ILE A 641 -28.85 -9.92 5.15
CA ILE A 641 -30.07 -9.13 5.02
C ILE A 641 -30.88 -9.13 6.32
N SER A 642 -31.32 -7.95 6.73
CA SER A 642 -32.18 -7.73 7.92
C SER A 642 -33.66 -7.86 7.56
N SER A 643 -34.52 -7.79 8.58
CA SER A 643 -35.97 -7.81 8.37
C SER A 643 -36.50 -6.60 7.60
N PHE A 644 -37.59 -6.84 6.89
CA PHE A 644 -38.42 -5.80 6.27
C PHE A 644 -39.78 -5.80 6.98
N PHE A 645 -40.21 -4.62 7.45
CA PHE A 645 -41.46 -4.49 8.20
C PHE A 645 -42.68 -4.21 7.29
N THR A 646 -42.44 -3.66 6.11
CA THR A 646 -43.46 -3.44 5.06
C THR A 646 -42.97 -4.00 3.71
N PRO A 647 -43.88 -4.45 2.83
CA PRO A 647 -43.58 -4.66 1.41
C PRO A 647 -43.10 -3.35 0.79
N LEU A 648 -42.02 -3.31 -0.01
CA LEU A 648 -41.59 -2.05 -0.64
C LEU A 648 -42.16 -1.91 -2.05
N ALA A 649 -42.93 -0.85 -2.30
CA ALA A 649 -43.52 -0.54 -3.62
C ALA A 649 -42.49 0.09 -4.57
N LEU A 650 -41.42 -0.65 -4.88
CA LEU A 650 -40.24 -0.15 -5.58
C LEU A 650 -40.53 0.27 -7.02
N GLU A 651 -41.40 -0.45 -7.74
CA GLU A 651 -41.77 -0.06 -9.11
C GLU A 651 -42.58 1.24 -9.12
N ASP A 652 -43.58 1.35 -8.24
CA ASP A 652 -44.41 2.55 -8.08
C ASP A 652 -43.55 3.76 -7.70
N ALA A 653 -42.58 3.56 -6.79
CA ALA A 653 -41.64 4.57 -6.34
C ALA A 653 -40.65 5.02 -7.43
N PHE A 654 -40.12 4.09 -8.22
CA PHE A 654 -39.32 4.44 -9.40
C PHE A 654 -40.12 5.28 -10.39
N GLN A 655 -41.36 4.86 -10.73
CA GLN A 655 -42.21 5.63 -11.64
C GLN A 655 -42.59 7.01 -11.09
N HIS A 656 -42.62 7.18 -9.76
CA HIS A 656 -42.82 8.46 -9.10
C HIS A 656 -41.59 9.37 -9.25
N GLN A 657 -40.41 8.88 -8.84
CA GLN A 657 -39.17 9.64 -8.90
C GLN A 657 -38.70 9.91 -10.34
N ASP A 658 -38.97 9.02 -11.28
CA ASP A 658 -38.67 9.22 -12.70
C ASP A 658 -39.45 10.39 -13.31
N LYS A 659 -40.71 10.60 -12.91
CA LYS A 659 -41.51 11.76 -13.34
C LYS A 659 -40.97 13.08 -12.82
N GLN A 660 -40.36 13.09 -11.64
CA GLN A 660 -39.79 14.29 -11.03
C GLN A 660 -38.37 14.60 -11.52
N ARG A 661 -37.51 13.56 -11.57
CA ARG A 661 -36.05 13.70 -11.79
C ARG A 661 -35.59 13.24 -13.17
N ALA A 662 -36.53 12.89 -14.05
CA ALA A 662 -36.32 12.48 -15.45
C ALA A 662 -35.24 11.40 -15.64
N ILE A 663 -35.16 10.44 -14.71
CA ILE A 663 -34.09 9.44 -14.56
C ILE A 663 -33.88 8.64 -15.85
N SER A 664 -34.96 8.14 -16.45
CA SER A 664 -34.97 7.36 -17.69
C SER A 664 -34.74 8.17 -18.97
N TYR A 665 -34.79 9.50 -18.88
CA TYR A 665 -34.55 10.43 -19.99
C TYR A 665 -33.09 10.91 -20.06
N ARG A 666 -32.27 10.60 -19.04
CA ARG A 666 -30.84 10.95 -19.01
C ARG A 666 -30.05 10.07 -19.99
N ARG A 667 -29.16 10.68 -20.77
CA ARG A 667 -28.39 9.99 -21.84
C ARG A 667 -27.01 9.51 -21.38
N PHE A 668 -26.26 10.37 -20.70
CA PHE A 668 -24.86 10.14 -20.33
C PHE A 668 -24.65 9.92 -18.82
N VAL A 669 -25.64 10.27 -18.01
CA VAL A 669 -25.61 10.19 -16.56
C VAL A 669 -26.54 9.05 -16.12
N PRO A 670 -26.00 7.90 -15.68
CA PRO A 670 -26.82 6.83 -15.12
C PRO A 670 -27.52 7.29 -13.83
N PRO A 671 -28.53 6.56 -13.33
CA PRO A 671 -29.15 6.87 -12.05
C PRO A 671 -28.08 6.88 -10.95
N SER A 672 -27.95 8.02 -10.28
CA SER A 672 -26.94 8.21 -9.24
C SER A 672 -27.33 7.46 -7.97
N PHE A 673 -26.36 7.26 -7.07
CA PHE A 673 -26.64 6.77 -5.72
C PHE A 673 -27.74 7.60 -5.01
N ASN A 674 -27.79 8.91 -5.29
CA ASN A 674 -28.84 9.79 -4.76
C ASN A 674 -30.23 9.44 -5.31
N ASP A 675 -30.34 9.14 -6.61
CA ASP A 675 -31.61 8.71 -7.21
C ASP A 675 -32.09 7.38 -6.62
N ILE A 676 -31.19 6.42 -6.41
CA ILE A 676 -31.53 5.12 -5.80
C ILE A 676 -32.00 5.31 -4.35
N ARG A 677 -31.32 6.15 -3.56
CA ARG A 677 -31.72 6.45 -2.17
C ARG A 677 -33.12 7.07 -2.10
N LEU A 678 -33.43 8.06 -2.95
CA LEU A 678 -34.76 8.66 -2.97
C LEU A 678 -35.85 7.66 -3.43
N ILE A 679 -35.58 6.81 -4.42
CA ILE A 679 -36.52 5.74 -4.81
C ILE A 679 -36.80 4.79 -3.62
N LEU A 680 -35.78 4.43 -2.85
CA LEU A 680 -35.95 3.60 -1.64
C LEU A 680 -36.78 4.32 -0.56
N ASN A 681 -36.52 5.61 -0.32
CA ASN A 681 -37.31 6.42 0.61
C ASN A 681 -38.79 6.51 0.18
N THR A 682 -39.05 6.86 -1.08
CA THR A 682 -40.40 6.88 -1.66
C THR A 682 -41.08 5.52 -1.52
N ALA A 683 -40.38 4.40 -1.76
CA ALA A 683 -40.94 3.07 -1.63
C ALA A 683 -41.33 2.72 -0.18
N GLN A 684 -40.53 3.12 0.81
CA GLN A 684 -40.87 2.98 2.23
C GLN A 684 -42.12 3.81 2.57
N ILE A 685 -42.13 5.08 2.18
CA ILE A 685 -43.24 6.01 2.42
C ILE A 685 -44.54 5.51 1.79
N MET A 686 -44.51 5.19 0.49
CA MET A 686 -45.67 4.67 -0.23
C MET A 686 -46.26 3.45 0.46
N SER A 687 -45.44 2.58 1.03
CA SER A 687 -45.90 1.36 1.68
C SER A 687 -46.42 1.56 3.10
N ILE A 688 -45.84 2.47 3.89
CA ILE A 688 -46.33 2.79 5.25
C ILE A 688 -47.60 3.67 5.19
N MET A 689 -47.77 4.44 4.11
CA MET A 689 -48.92 5.34 3.92
C MET A 689 -50.06 4.76 3.08
N ALA A 690 -49.85 3.67 2.33
CA ALA A 690 -50.88 3.13 1.43
C ALA A 690 -51.97 2.33 2.16
N ALA A 691 -53.12 2.96 2.35
CA ALA A 691 -54.39 2.28 2.65
C ALA A 691 -54.96 1.54 1.41
N LYS A 692 -54.22 0.58 0.83
CA LYS A 692 -54.71 -0.28 -0.28
C LYS A 692 -55.09 -1.68 0.22
N PRO A 693 -56.35 -2.14 0.02
CA PRO A 693 -56.82 -3.45 0.50
C PRO A 693 -55.98 -4.67 0.05
N SER A 694 -55.21 -4.54 -1.02
CA SER A 694 -54.38 -5.60 -1.60
C SER A 694 -52.96 -5.70 -1.03
N ARG A 695 -52.49 -4.76 -0.19
CA ARG A 695 -51.12 -4.74 0.37
C ARG A 695 -51.04 -4.83 1.91
N GLY A 696 -52.18 -4.86 2.61
CA GLY A 696 -52.27 -5.02 4.06
C GLY A 696 -52.62 -3.71 4.81
N PRO A 697 -53.02 -3.78 6.10
CA PRO A 697 -53.45 -2.62 6.87
C PRO A 697 -52.27 -1.99 7.62
N THR A 698 -51.40 -1.27 6.91
CA THR A 698 -50.37 -0.42 7.53
C THR A 698 -50.73 1.05 7.38
N SER A 699 -50.75 1.75 8.51
CA SER A 699 -50.92 3.20 8.59
C SER A 699 -49.79 3.79 9.42
N LEU A 700 -49.24 4.91 8.99
CA LEU A 700 -48.23 5.64 9.74
C LEU A 700 -48.79 6.11 11.10
N GLU A 701 -48.21 5.62 12.20
CA GLU A 701 -48.62 5.99 13.57
C GLU A 701 -47.53 6.73 14.34
N LEU A 702 -46.26 6.46 14.03
CA LEU A 702 -45.07 7.06 14.65
C LEU A 702 -44.04 7.42 13.58
N ILE A 703 -43.57 8.67 13.59
CA ILE A 703 -42.32 9.05 12.93
C ILE A 703 -41.27 9.28 14.01
N THR A 704 -40.08 8.74 13.84
CA THR A 704 -38.92 9.12 14.64
C THR A 704 -37.89 9.80 13.77
N PHE A 705 -37.14 10.73 14.35
CA PHE A 705 -36.10 11.48 13.67
C PHE A 705 -34.83 11.44 14.51
N ASP A 706 -33.67 11.38 13.88
CA ASP A 706 -32.45 11.88 14.51
C ASP A 706 -32.48 13.43 14.63
N GLY A 707 -31.59 13.98 15.45
CA GLY A 707 -31.51 15.42 15.74
C GLY A 707 -30.68 16.20 14.71
N ASP A 708 -29.39 16.34 14.99
CA ASP A 708 -28.42 17.06 14.16
C ASP A 708 -28.31 16.42 12.76
N VAL A 709 -28.04 17.23 11.73
CA VAL A 709 -28.02 16.88 10.29
C VAL A 709 -29.36 16.37 9.71
N THR A 710 -30.29 15.92 10.54
CA THR A 710 -31.61 15.40 10.14
C THR A 710 -32.73 16.43 10.26
N LEU A 711 -32.89 17.09 11.42
CA LEU A 711 -33.92 18.12 11.63
C LEU A 711 -33.38 19.53 11.44
N TYR A 712 -32.08 19.73 11.67
CA TYR A 712 -31.36 21.01 11.59
C TYR A 712 -29.88 20.72 11.32
N ASP A 713 -29.13 21.66 10.74
CA ASP A 713 -27.72 21.42 10.40
C ASP A 713 -26.86 21.16 11.65
N ASP A 714 -25.72 20.48 11.48
CA ASP A 714 -24.78 20.19 12.58
C ASP A 714 -24.46 21.47 13.39
N GLY A 715 -24.76 21.44 14.68
CA GLY A 715 -24.50 22.55 15.58
C GLY A 715 -25.55 23.68 15.53
N ALA A 716 -26.59 23.59 14.70
CA ALA A 716 -27.69 24.54 14.62
C ALA A 716 -28.83 24.22 15.63
N SER A 717 -29.99 24.85 15.48
CA SER A 717 -31.19 24.59 16.27
C SER A 717 -32.46 24.94 15.50
N LEU A 718 -33.60 24.42 15.96
CA LEU A 718 -34.93 24.84 15.54
C LEU A 718 -35.31 26.11 16.31
N VAL A 719 -35.37 27.25 15.62
CA VAL A 719 -35.59 28.59 16.19
C VAL A 719 -37.04 29.04 16.00
N SER A 720 -37.56 28.97 14.77
CA SER A 720 -38.92 29.45 14.43
C SER A 720 -39.47 28.76 13.18
N LEU A 721 -40.79 28.81 12.99
CA LEU A 721 -41.44 28.24 11.80
C LEU A 721 -41.02 28.93 10.48
N GLN A 722 -40.60 30.20 10.55
CA GLN A 722 -40.09 30.97 9.40
C GLN A 722 -38.66 30.55 9.01
N GLU A 723 -37.81 30.23 9.98
CA GLU A 723 -36.41 29.83 9.74
C GLU A 723 -36.27 28.33 9.46
N ASN A 724 -37.11 27.48 10.07
CA ASN A 724 -37.03 26.03 9.97
C ASN A 724 -38.34 25.44 9.41
N PRO A 725 -38.50 25.32 8.07
CA PRO A 725 -39.75 24.89 7.43
C PRO A 725 -40.21 23.48 7.81
N VAL A 726 -39.32 22.65 8.37
CA VAL A 726 -39.62 21.32 8.94
C VAL A 726 -40.66 21.40 10.06
N ILE A 727 -40.64 22.45 10.89
CA ILE A 727 -41.55 22.59 12.04
C ILE A 727 -43.01 22.54 11.59
N GLY A 728 -43.37 23.25 10.52
CA GLY A 728 -44.72 23.25 9.97
C GLY A 728 -45.20 21.86 9.51
N ARG A 729 -44.28 20.99 9.05
CA ARG A 729 -44.61 19.61 8.66
C ARG A 729 -44.77 18.71 9.88
N LEU A 730 -43.93 18.87 10.90
CA LEU A 730 -44.09 18.15 12.17
C LEU A 730 -45.43 18.49 12.85
N LEU A 731 -45.83 19.77 12.85
CA LEU A 731 -47.15 20.21 13.32
C LEU A 731 -48.29 19.59 12.51
N HIS A 732 -48.15 19.47 11.18
CA HIS A 732 -49.14 18.80 10.33
C HIS A 732 -49.33 17.33 10.72
N PHE A 733 -48.25 16.58 10.93
CA PHE A 733 -48.34 15.17 11.36
C PHE A 733 -48.94 15.02 12.77
N LEU A 734 -48.57 15.88 13.72
CA LEU A 734 -49.21 15.91 15.06
C LEU A 734 -50.71 16.23 14.96
N ALA A 735 -51.12 17.16 14.09
CA ALA A 735 -52.53 17.50 13.85
C ALA A 735 -53.30 16.34 13.20
N SER A 736 -52.63 15.49 12.41
CA SER A 736 -53.17 14.24 11.89
C SER A 736 -53.15 13.08 12.90
N GLY A 737 -52.69 13.31 14.13
CA GLY A 737 -52.66 12.31 15.21
C GLY A 737 -51.47 11.35 15.18
N VAL A 738 -50.53 11.53 14.26
CA VAL A 738 -49.26 10.80 14.21
C VAL A 738 -48.39 11.24 15.40
N ARG A 739 -47.62 10.31 15.97
CA ARG A 739 -46.68 10.61 17.06
C ARG A 739 -45.28 10.87 16.54
N ILE A 740 -44.52 11.67 17.27
CA ILE A 740 -43.18 12.11 16.89
C ILE A 740 -42.21 11.83 18.04
N GLY A 741 -41.15 11.07 17.75
CA GLY A 741 -40.05 10.82 18.68
C GLY A 741 -38.73 11.34 18.13
N ILE A 742 -38.09 12.30 18.79
CA ILE A 742 -36.76 12.77 18.40
C ILE A 742 -35.72 11.96 19.16
N VAL A 743 -34.98 11.08 18.48
CA VAL A 743 -34.02 10.14 19.06
C VAL A 743 -32.61 10.64 18.78
N THR A 744 -32.02 11.37 19.74
CA THR A 744 -30.78 12.15 19.56
C THR A 744 -29.65 11.66 20.46
N ALA A 745 -28.41 11.80 19.98
CA ALA A 745 -27.19 11.57 20.74
C ALA A 745 -27.02 12.52 21.95
N ALA A 746 -27.77 13.63 22.00
CA ALA A 746 -27.76 14.55 23.13
C ALA A 746 -28.39 13.90 24.38
N GLY A 747 -27.56 13.27 25.23
CA GLY A 747 -27.99 12.60 26.47
C GLY A 747 -27.86 13.47 27.73
N TYR A 748 -28.99 13.96 28.25
CA TYR A 748 -29.09 14.80 29.44
C TYR A 748 -30.40 14.52 30.22
N THR A 749 -30.39 14.69 31.54
CA THR A 749 -31.60 14.66 32.37
C THR A 749 -32.28 16.03 32.51
N ASN A 750 -31.60 17.12 32.17
CA ASN A 750 -32.12 18.48 32.27
C ASN A 750 -32.80 18.91 30.94
N PRO A 751 -34.12 19.23 30.94
CA PRO A 751 -34.85 19.67 29.76
C PRO A 751 -34.26 20.87 28.99
N SER A 752 -33.54 21.77 29.66
CA SER A 752 -32.99 22.98 29.05
C SER A 752 -32.00 22.70 27.91
N HIS A 753 -31.27 21.59 27.96
CA HIS A 753 -30.35 21.18 26.89
C HIS A 753 -31.08 20.77 25.62
N TYR A 754 -32.27 20.17 25.72
CA TYR A 754 -33.09 19.85 24.56
C TYR A 754 -33.76 21.11 24.01
N PHE A 755 -34.21 21.99 24.90
CA PHE A 755 -34.83 23.26 24.50
C PHE A 755 -33.86 24.18 23.74
N SER A 756 -32.55 24.14 24.02
CA SER A 756 -31.59 24.93 23.23
C SER A 756 -31.46 24.48 21.76
N ARG A 757 -31.79 23.22 21.46
CA ARG A 757 -31.80 22.65 20.10
C ARG A 757 -33.18 22.64 19.45
N LEU A 758 -34.24 22.43 20.23
CA LEU A 758 -35.60 22.15 19.75
C LEU A 758 -36.62 23.22 20.16
N GLY A 759 -36.19 24.31 20.79
CA GLY A 759 -37.03 25.32 21.44
C GLY A 759 -38.10 25.93 20.53
N GLY A 760 -37.79 26.17 19.25
CA GLY A 760 -38.75 26.63 18.25
C GLY A 760 -39.89 25.63 18.05
N LEU A 761 -39.58 24.36 17.79
CA LEU A 761 -40.59 23.30 17.65
C LEU A 761 -41.44 23.16 18.91
N LEU A 762 -40.81 23.16 20.09
CA LEU A 762 -41.50 23.01 21.37
C LEU A 762 -42.43 24.19 21.67
N THR A 763 -42.00 25.41 21.34
CA THR A 763 -42.78 26.64 21.49
C THR A 763 -43.97 26.63 20.53
N GLU A 764 -43.76 26.28 19.27
CA GLU A 764 -44.80 26.18 18.24
C GLU A 764 -45.82 25.07 18.58
N VAL A 765 -45.40 23.93 19.13
CA VAL A 765 -46.33 22.89 19.63
C VAL A 765 -47.14 23.40 20.84
N ARG A 766 -46.51 24.14 21.77
CA ARG A 766 -47.20 24.75 22.91
C ARG A 766 -48.26 25.76 22.45
N GLU A 767 -47.92 26.62 21.52
CA GLU A 767 -48.72 27.78 21.12
C GLU A 767 -49.70 27.50 19.98
N SER A 768 -49.50 26.41 19.22
CA SER A 768 -50.39 26.04 18.12
C SER A 768 -51.85 25.87 18.59
N PRO A 769 -52.81 26.60 17.98
CA PRO A 769 -54.24 26.42 18.21
C PRO A 769 -54.81 25.24 17.41
N ALA A 770 -54.05 24.70 16.45
CA ALA A 770 -54.48 23.56 15.62
C ALA A 770 -54.27 22.19 16.29
N LEU A 771 -53.56 22.15 17.43
CA LEU A 771 -53.31 20.92 18.19
C LEU A 771 -54.13 20.88 19.48
N THR A 772 -54.87 19.79 19.68
CA THR A 772 -55.47 19.45 20.98
C THR A 772 -54.40 19.09 22.00
N THR A 773 -54.71 19.15 23.30
CA THR A 773 -53.79 18.72 24.38
C THR A 773 -53.27 17.30 24.17
N GLN A 774 -54.10 16.39 23.67
CA GLN A 774 -53.69 15.02 23.35
C GLN A 774 -52.65 15.00 22.21
N GLN A 775 -52.87 15.76 21.14
CA GLN A 775 -51.91 15.84 20.03
C GLN A 775 -50.60 16.52 20.43
N LYS A 776 -50.63 17.50 21.35
CA LYS A 776 -49.40 18.07 21.93
C LYS A 776 -48.58 17.02 22.70
N SER A 777 -49.25 16.11 23.42
CA SER A 777 -48.59 14.99 24.12
C SER A 777 -48.03 13.89 23.22
N ASN A 778 -48.30 13.94 21.90
CA ASN A 778 -47.76 12.99 20.92
C ASN A 778 -46.29 13.29 20.54
N LEU A 779 -45.65 14.31 21.10
CA LEU A 779 -44.23 14.63 20.93
C LEU A 779 -43.40 14.16 22.15
N ILE A 780 -42.36 13.37 21.89
CA ILE A 780 -41.35 12.96 22.89
C ILE A 780 -39.93 13.13 22.34
N ILE A 781 -38.95 13.15 23.23
CA ILE A 781 -37.53 13.16 22.90
C ILE A 781 -36.85 12.03 23.66
N MET A 782 -36.10 11.18 22.96
CA MET A 782 -35.23 10.16 23.51
C MET A 782 -33.78 10.63 23.36
N GLY A 783 -33.18 11.03 24.47
CA GLY A 783 -31.83 11.57 24.51
C GLY A 783 -30.78 10.55 24.89
N GLY A 784 -29.56 10.75 24.38
CA GLY A 784 -28.45 9.81 24.51
C GLY A 784 -28.80 8.48 23.88
N GLU A 785 -29.49 8.52 22.73
CA GLU A 785 -29.96 7.38 21.94
C GLU A 785 -31.04 6.49 22.58
N SER A 786 -30.84 6.04 23.81
CA SER A 786 -31.79 5.16 24.54
C SER A 786 -31.69 5.33 26.06
N ASN A 787 -31.30 6.52 26.51
CA ASN A 787 -30.89 6.77 27.89
C ASN A 787 -31.83 7.65 28.71
N PHE A 788 -32.43 8.68 28.10
CA PHE A 788 -33.28 9.66 28.80
C PHE A 788 -34.54 9.98 28.00
N LEU A 789 -35.72 9.72 28.57
CA LEU A 789 -37.00 10.09 27.95
C LEU A 789 -37.49 11.45 28.49
N MET A 790 -37.77 12.38 27.57
CA MET A 790 -38.49 13.62 27.82
C MET A 790 -39.86 13.56 27.14
N VAL A 791 -40.91 13.92 27.86
CA VAL A 791 -42.27 14.06 27.31
C VAL A 791 -42.64 15.53 27.20
N PHE A 792 -43.40 15.87 26.17
CA PHE A 792 -43.95 17.22 26.03
C PHE A 792 -44.92 17.55 27.18
N ASP A 793 -44.68 18.67 27.86
CA ASP A 793 -45.51 19.18 28.94
C ASP A 793 -45.63 20.70 28.81
N GLN A 794 -46.80 21.17 28.34
CA GLN A 794 -47.08 22.58 28.07
C GLN A 794 -46.97 23.50 29.30
N HIS A 795 -46.90 22.93 30.52
CA HIS A 795 -46.81 23.67 31.78
C HIS A 795 -45.40 23.70 32.38
N ALA A 796 -44.43 22.98 31.79
CA ALA A 796 -43.04 23.00 32.24
C ALA A 796 -42.25 24.15 31.61
N ASP A 797 -41.25 24.69 32.33
CA ASP A 797 -40.45 25.87 31.94
C ASP A 797 -39.76 25.74 30.55
N HIS A 798 -39.57 24.52 30.08
CA HIS A 798 -38.95 24.18 28.79
C HIS A 798 -39.85 23.30 27.90
N CYS A 799 -41.17 23.34 28.14
CA CYS A 799 -42.18 22.52 27.46
C CYS A 799 -41.95 20.99 27.53
N LEU A 800 -41.10 20.55 28.46
CA LEU A 800 -40.58 19.18 28.54
C LEU A 800 -40.42 18.75 29.99
N ARG A 801 -40.78 17.50 30.27
CA ARG A 801 -40.62 16.86 31.58
C ARG A 801 -39.87 15.54 31.43
N HIS A 802 -38.85 15.34 32.25
CA HIS A 802 -38.10 14.08 32.31
C HIS A 802 -38.97 12.95 32.90
N VAL A 803 -38.89 11.76 32.30
CA VAL A 803 -39.57 10.56 32.78
C VAL A 803 -38.55 9.59 33.40
N PRO A 804 -38.72 9.18 34.66
CA PRO A 804 -37.86 8.20 35.31
C PRO A 804 -37.64 6.93 34.47
N ARG A 805 -36.40 6.44 34.42
CA ARG A 805 -35.99 5.29 33.58
C ARG A 805 -36.89 4.05 33.76
N HIS A 806 -37.36 3.78 34.97
CA HIS A 806 -38.20 2.61 35.26
C HIS A 806 -39.57 2.61 34.57
N ASP A 807 -40.08 3.77 34.13
CA ASP A 807 -41.41 3.87 33.52
C ASP A 807 -41.43 3.47 32.03
N TRP A 808 -40.28 3.43 31.37
CA TRP A 808 -40.20 3.30 29.90
C TRP A 808 -39.16 2.30 29.37
N ILE A 809 -38.26 1.78 30.21
CA ILE A 809 -37.23 0.81 29.77
C ILE A 809 -37.81 -0.39 29.03
N LEU A 810 -37.04 -0.84 28.04
CA LEU A 810 -37.29 -2.10 27.33
C LEU A 810 -36.96 -3.30 28.21
N ASP A 811 -37.57 -4.43 27.91
CA ASP A 811 -37.41 -5.66 28.68
C ASP A 811 -35.93 -6.12 28.68
N SER A 812 -35.25 -5.94 27.54
CA SER A 812 -33.81 -6.14 27.34
C SER A 812 -32.88 -5.20 28.14
N MET A 813 -33.41 -4.11 28.73
CA MET A 813 -32.65 -3.15 29.54
C MET A 813 -32.71 -3.44 31.05
N HIS A 814 -33.58 -4.35 31.51
CA HIS A 814 -33.77 -4.59 32.95
C HIS A 814 -32.52 -5.18 33.62
N ASP A 815 -31.74 -5.97 32.88
CA ASP A 815 -30.50 -6.57 33.37
C ASP A 815 -29.30 -5.60 33.36
N TRP A 816 -29.45 -4.38 32.85
CA TRP A 816 -28.37 -3.40 32.76
C TRP A 816 -28.11 -2.72 34.11
N THR A 817 -27.37 -3.40 34.97
CA THR A 817 -27.00 -2.87 36.29
C THR A 817 -26.06 -1.66 36.19
N GLU A 818 -26.21 -0.68 37.10
CA GLU A 818 -25.32 0.50 37.15
C GLU A 818 -23.83 0.16 37.25
N PRO A 819 -23.37 -0.82 38.06
CA PRO A 819 -21.96 -1.22 38.08
C PRO A 819 -21.46 -1.73 36.72
N ALA A 820 -22.28 -2.46 35.97
CA ALA A 820 -21.92 -2.92 34.63
C ALA A 820 -21.84 -1.75 33.64
N ILE A 821 -22.78 -0.80 33.70
CA ILE A 821 -22.75 0.42 32.87
C ILE A 821 -21.47 1.23 33.13
N GLN A 822 -21.11 1.46 34.41
CA GLN A 822 -19.87 2.15 34.73
C GLN A 822 -18.63 1.38 34.25
N GLN A 823 -18.62 0.05 34.40
CA GLN A 823 -17.51 -0.79 33.92
C GLN A 823 -17.31 -0.71 32.38
N LEU A 824 -18.39 -0.62 31.60
CA LEU A 824 -18.32 -0.43 30.14
C LEU A 824 -17.80 0.95 29.77
N LEU A 825 -18.31 2.00 30.42
CA LEU A 825 -17.84 3.36 30.22
C LEU A 825 -16.37 3.53 30.63
N ASP A 826 -15.89 2.83 31.67
CA ASP A 826 -14.48 2.85 32.08
C ASP A 826 -13.55 2.22 31.02
N VAL A 827 -14.01 1.17 30.33
CA VAL A 827 -13.28 0.60 29.18
C VAL A 827 -13.27 1.57 28.01
N GLY A 828 -14.41 2.21 27.72
CA GLY A 828 -14.50 3.28 26.71
C GLY A 828 -13.55 4.45 27.01
N GLU A 829 -13.52 4.91 28.26
CA GLU A 829 -12.66 5.99 28.76
C GLU A 829 -11.18 5.65 28.59
N ALA A 830 -10.78 4.43 28.99
CA ALA A 830 -9.43 3.92 28.78
C ALA A 830 -9.06 3.83 27.29
N ALA A 831 -9.99 3.40 26.43
CA ALA A 831 -9.79 3.34 24.99
C ALA A 831 -9.62 4.74 24.36
N PHE A 832 -10.42 5.72 24.78
CA PHE A 832 -10.28 7.12 24.35
C PHE A 832 -8.94 7.72 24.81
N HIS A 833 -8.51 7.48 26.05
CA HIS A 833 -7.19 7.91 26.52
C HIS A 833 -6.04 7.27 25.72
N ALA A 834 -6.12 5.97 25.42
CA ALA A 834 -5.15 5.27 24.58
C ALA A 834 -5.13 5.81 23.15
N CYS A 835 -6.29 6.16 22.60
CA CYS A 835 -6.43 6.75 21.27
C CYS A 835 -5.80 8.15 21.21
N ILE A 836 -6.11 9.03 22.18
CA ILE A 836 -5.50 10.37 22.32
C ILE A 836 -3.97 10.27 22.36
N ALA A 837 -3.42 9.36 23.16
CA ALA A 837 -1.97 9.18 23.30
C ALA A 837 -1.33 8.66 22.00
N THR A 838 -1.95 7.66 21.37
CA THR A 838 -1.42 7.00 20.16
C THR A 838 -1.46 7.90 18.93
N LEU A 839 -2.62 8.53 18.67
CA LEU A 839 -2.82 9.43 17.53
C LEU A 839 -2.36 10.87 17.81
N LYS A 840 -1.86 11.16 19.02
CA LYS A 840 -1.42 12.49 19.50
C LYS A 840 -2.49 13.57 19.33
N LEU A 841 -3.75 13.20 19.59
CA LEU A 841 -4.89 14.10 19.42
C LEU A 841 -4.83 15.25 20.41
N LYS A 842 -5.12 16.47 19.95
CA LYS A 842 -5.33 17.64 20.81
C LYS A 842 -6.75 17.66 21.36
N ALA A 843 -7.13 16.60 22.05
CA ALA A 843 -8.47 16.37 22.58
C ALA A 843 -8.47 16.18 24.10
N ARG A 844 -9.65 16.25 24.71
CA ARG A 844 -9.92 15.94 26.12
C ARG A 844 -11.05 14.94 26.20
N VAL A 845 -11.00 14.04 27.19
CA VAL A 845 -12.09 13.12 27.49
C VAL A 845 -13.21 13.86 28.24
N LEU A 846 -14.46 13.53 27.94
CA LEU A 846 -15.65 13.92 28.70
C LEU A 846 -16.43 12.66 29.10
N ARG A 847 -16.57 12.43 30.41
CA ARG A 847 -17.43 11.39 30.99
C ARG A 847 -18.80 12.00 31.35
N LYS A 848 -19.88 11.36 30.89
CA LYS A 848 -21.29 11.63 31.24
C LYS A 848 -21.84 10.41 32.00
N GLU A 849 -23.09 10.49 32.47
CA GLU A 849 -23.75 9.38 33.20
C GLU A 849 -23.86 8.09 32.36
N ARG A 850 -24.17 8.24 31.07
CA ARG A 850 -24.48 7.13 30.13
C ARG A 850 -23.61 7.14 28.87
N ALA A 851 -22.54 7.93 28.86
CA ALA A 851 -21.67 8.09 27.70
C ALA A 851 -20.27 8.54 28.12
N VAL A 852 -19.28 8.27 27.27
CA VAL A 852 -17.93 8.81 27.39
C VAL A 852 -17.40 9.14 26.00
N GLY A 853 -16.66 10.24 25.84
CA GLY A 853 -16.19 10.66 24.53
C GLY A 853 -15.00 11.60 24.58
N ILE A 854 -14.55 12.06 23.42
CA ILE A 854 -13.49 13.06 23.27
C ILE A 854 -13.94 14.26 22.46
N PHE A 855 -13.52 15.44 22.89
CA PHE A 855 -13.77 16.72 22.21
C PHE A 855 -12.48 17.52 22.08
N ALA A 856 -12.43 18.49 21.16
CA ALA A 856 -11.24 19.31 20.94
C ALA A 856 -10.83 20.10 22.20
N ALA A 857 -9.52 20.11 22.51
CA ALA A 857 -9.00 20.68 23.76
C ALA A 857 -9.13 22.21 23.88
N SER A 858 -9.43 22.91 22.78
CA SER A 858 -9.75 24.34 22.71
C SER A 858 -10.51 24.65 21.41
N GLN A 859 -11.29 25.74 21.37
CA GLN A 859 -12.03 26.18 20.18
C GLN A 859 -11.14 26.47 18.95
N SER A 860 -9.86 26.79 19.18
CA SER A 860 -8.84 27.00 18.13
C SER A 860 -8.27 25.71 17.54
N VAL A 861 -8.64 24.54 18.06
CA VAL A 861 -8.22 23.23 17.58
C VAL A 861 -9.42 22.55 16.93
N LYS A 862 -9.23 22.03 15.71
CA LYS A 862 -10.17 21.09 15.09
C LYS A 862 -9.49 19.74 14.95
N LEU A 863 -10.22 18.68 15.27
CA LEU A 863 -9.86 17.32 14.89
C LEU A 863 -10.28 17.14 13.42
N THR A 864 -9.46 16.47 12.61
CA THR A 864 -9.85 16.20 11.21
C THR A 864 -10.87 15.08 11.17
N ARG A 865 -11.66 15.00 10.09
CA ARG A 865 -12.65 13.93 9.95
C ARG A 865 -11.99 12.56 10.05
N GLU A 866 -10.85 12.37 9.39
CA GLU A 866 -10.07 11.12 9.41
C GLU A 866 -9.62 10.73 10.83
N GLN A 867 -9.29 11.70 11.69
CA GLN A 867 -8.95 11.44 13.09
C GLN A 867 -10.17 11.01 13.91
N LEU A 868 -11.35 11.59 13.64
CA LEU A 868 -12.60 11.22 14.29
C LEU A 868 -13.07 9.82 13.87
N GLU A 869 -13.06 9.52 12.56
CA GLU A 869 -13.41 8.18 12.03
C GLU A 869 -12.43 7.09 12.53
N GLU A 870 -11.12 7.34 12.53
CA GLU A 870 -10.12 6.42 13.10
C GLU A 870 -10.36 6.21 14.60
N THR A 871 -10.71 7.27 15.35
CA THR A 871 -11.06 7.15 16.78
C THR A 871 -12.28 6.26 16.98
N VAL A 872 -13.35 6.43 16.18
CA VAL A 872 -14.55 5.56 16.22
C VAL A 872 -14.16 4.10 16.03
N LEU A 873 -13.39 3.79 14.99
CA LEU A 873 -12.98 2.42 14.65
C LEU A 873 -12.09 1.80 15.73
N VAL A 874 -11.09 2.55 16.22
CA VAL A 874 -10.16 2.09 17.26
C VAL A 874 -10.89 1.82 18.58
N VAL A 875 -11.74 2.75 19.03
CA VAL A 875 -12.48 2.60 20.30
C VAL A 875 -13.50 1.47 20.21
N THR A 876 -14.27 1.39 19.11
CA THR A 876 -15.20 0.26 18.86
C THR A 876 -14.46 -1.07 18.96
N GLN A 877 -13.36 -1.24 18.22
CA GLN A 877 -12.62 -2.50 18.20
C GLN A 877 -11.95 -2.82 19.55
N GLN A 878 -11.54 -1.82 20.34
CA GLN A 878 -10.99 -2.05 21.67
C GLN A 878 -12.05 -2.54 22.67
N VAL A 879 -13.25 -1.96 22.63
CA VAL A 879 -14.39 -2.39 23.47
C VAL A 879 -14.90 -3.77 23.03
N GLU A 880 -15.06 -4.03 21.73
CA GLU A 880 -15.41 -5.36 21.21
C GLU A 880 -14.38 -6.44 21.63
N ARG A 881 -13.09 -6.10 21.67
CA ARG A 881 -12.04 -7.02 22.14
C ARG A 881 -12.10 -7.27 23.65
N SER A 882 -12.54 -6.31 24.47
CA SER A 882 -12.70 -6.55 25.91
C SER A 882 -13.84 -7.53 26.20
N LEU A 883 -14.87 -7.56 25.35
CA LEU A 883 -15.95 -8.54 25.38
C LEU A 883 -15.49 -9.97 24.99
N ALA A 884 -14.52 -10.07 24.08
CA ALA A 884 -14.00 -11.35 23.56
C ALA A 884 -12.85 -11.97 24.39
N SER A 885 -12.55 -11.43 25.58
CA SER A 885 -11.41 -11.86 26.40
C SER A 885 -11.54 -13.32 26.90
N PRO A 886 -10.50 -14.18 26.83
CA PRO A 886 -10.57 -15.59 27.24
C PRO A 886 -10.69 -15.88 28.75
N SER A 887 -11.04 -14.91 29.59
CA SER A 887 -11.24 -15.12 31.03
C SER A 887 -12.45 -16.01 31.31
N SER A 888 -12.39 -16.82 32.36
CA SER A 888 -13.39 -17.86 32.70
C SER A 888 -14.78 -17.33 33.12
N SER A 889 -15.00 -16.03 33.04
CA SER A 889 -16.30 -15.36 33.16
C SER A 889 -16.35 -14.18 32.18
N SER A 890 -17.45 -14.07 31.44
CA SER A 890 -17.74 -12.88 30.63
C SER A 890 -17.86 -11.64 31.55
N PRO A 891 -17.41 -10.45 31.11
CA PRO A 891 -17.55 -9.24 31.91
C PRO A 891 -19.02 -8.89 32.14
N SER A 892 -19.33 -8.25 33.27
CA SER A 892 -20.72 -7.96 33.69
C SER A 892 -21.50 -7.10 32.68
N TYR A 893 -20.78 -6.30 31.88
CA TYR A 893 -21.32 -5.45 30.84
C TYR A 893 -21.49 -6.12 29.47
N ALA A 894 -21.18 -7.41 29.31
CA ALA A 894 -21.23 -8.07 28.00
C ALA A 894 -22.64 -8.14 27.38
N ILE A 895 -23.67 -7.94 28.19
CA ILE A 895 -25.09 -7.89 27.76
C ILE A 895 -25.54 -6.48 27.35
N ILE A 896 -24.71 -5.45 27.54
CA ILE A 896 -25.06 -4.04 27.33
C ILE A 896 -24.58 -3.62 25.94
N PRO A 897 -25.50 -3.34 24.99
CA PRO A 897 -25.13 -2.78 23.70
C PRO A 897 -24.52 -1.39 23.88
N PHE A 898 -23.67 -0.98 22.95
CA PHE A 898 -23.10 0.36 22.90
C PHE A 898 -22.99 0.82 21.45
N THR A 899 -22.75 2.12 21.27
CA THR A 899 -22.43 2.70 19.96
C THR A 899 -21.33 3.71 20.10
N VAL A 900 -20.29 3.61 19.27
CA VAL A 900 -19.30 4.69 19.10
C VAL A 900 -19.62 5.41 17.79
N PHE A 901 -19.72 6.73 17.82
CA PHE A 901 -20.09 7.52 16.65
C PHE A 901 -19.28 8.81 16.53
N ASN A 902 -19.12 9.28 15.29
CA ASN A 902 -18.49 10.55 14.95
C ASN A 902 -19.55 11.66 15.01
N GLY A 903 -19.43 12.58 15.97
CA GLY A 903 -20.32 13.75 16.15
C GLY A 903 -19.85 14.99 15.38
N GLY A 904 -19.05 14.84 14.32
CA GLY A 904 -18.57 15.93 13.46
C GLY A 904 -17.42 16.75 14.05
N ALA A 905 -17.48 17.08 15.34
CA ALA A 905 -16.45 17.78 16.10
C ALA A 905 -15.90 16.97 17.30
N ASP A 906 -16.58 15.89 17.68
CA ASP A 906 -16.26 15.00 18.79
C ASP A 906 -16.54 13.52 18.43
N VAL A 907 -16.17 12.60 19.31
CA VAL A 907 -16.51 11.17 19.22
C VAL A 907 -17.01 10.70 20.57
N PHE A 908 -18.17 10.06 20.61
CA PHE A 908 -18.75 9.52 21.84
C PHE A 908 -19.02 8.02 21.70
N LEU A 909 -18.85 7.31 22.82
CA LEU A 909 -19.41 5.99 23.11
C LEU A 909 -20.61 6.19 24.02
N ASP A 910 -21.79 5.85 23.52
CA ASP A 910 -23.06 5.89 24.26
C ASP A 910 -23.50 4.47 24.64
N ILE A 911 -24.18 4.35 25.79
CA ILE A 911 -24.84 3.13 26.24
C ILE A 911 -26.12 2.90 25.44
N GLY A 912 -26.28 1.72 24.85
CA GLY A 912 -27.35 1.39 23.93
C GLY A 912 -27.13 1.93 22.51
N ASP A 913 -28.23 2.09 21.78
CA ASP A 913 -28.22 2.56 20.39
C ASP A 913 -29.57 3.08 19.89
N LYS A 914 -29.58 3.70 18.68
CA LYS A 914 -30.76 4.28 18.03
C LYS A 914 -31.93 3.29 17.94
N SER A 915 -31.67 2.00 17.73
CA SER A 915 -32.73 0.99 17.56
C SER A 915 -33.51 0.76 18.86
N LEU A 916 -32.83 0.83 20.00
CA LEU A 916 -33.44 0.76 21.32
C LEU A 916 -34.18 2.05 21.66
N GLY A 917 -33.70 3.20 21.19
CA GLY A 917 -34.42 4.47 21.29
C GLY A 917 -35.76 4.47 20.56
N VAL A 918 -35.76 3.99 19.31
CA VAL A 918 -36.99 3.82 18.52
C VAL A 918 -37.95 2.83 19.17
N GLN A 919 -37.45 1.68 19.65
CA GLN A 919 -38.27 0.70 20.39
C GLN A 919 -38.86 1.28 21.69
N ALA A 920 -38.11 2.12 22.41
CA ALA A 920 -38.62 2.80 23.60
C ALA A 920 -39.73 3.81 23.24
N CYS A 921 -39.60 4.53 22.11
CA CYS A 921 -40.67 5.38 21.59
C CYS A 921 -41.92 4.57 21.21
N GLN A 922 -41.74 3.42 20.54
CA GLN A 922 -42.82 2.49 20.20
C GLN A 922 -43.54 1.97 21.47
N LYS A 923 -42.80 1.53 22.49
CA LYS A 923 -43.33 1.07 23.79
C LYS A 923 -44.08 2.18 24.51
N TRP A 924 -43.50 3.39 24.58
CA TRP A 924 -44.10 4.55 25.25
C TRP A 924 -45.48 4.91 24.69
N PHE A 925 -45.64 4.90 23.37
CA PHE A 925 -46.91 5.18 22.72
C PHE A 925 -47.87 3.97 22.64
N GLY A 926 -47.68 2.95 23.48
CA GLY A 926 -48.60 1.81 23.62
C GLY A 926 -48.25 0.57 22.81
N GLY A 927 -47.01 0.45 22.33
CA GLY A 927 -46.55 -0.72 21.56
C GLY A 927 -46.79 -0.60 20.06
N ILE A 928 -46.54 0.58 19.49
CA ILE A 928 -46.67 0.83 18.04
C ILE A 928 -45.78 -0.14 17.26
N GLN A 929 -46.35 -0.76 16.22
CA GLN A 929 -45.65 -1.79 15.47
C GLN A 929 -44.51 -1.19 14.62
N PRO A 930 -43.39 -1.93 14.42
CA PRO A 930 -42.33 -1.57 13.48
C PRO A 930 -42.80 -1.20 12.07
N ALA A 931 -43.88 -1.83 11.59
CA ALA A 931 -44.49 -1.56 10.28
C ALA A 931 -45.31 -0.26 10.21
N SER A 932 -45.77 0.26 11.35
CA SER A 932 -46.44 1.57 11.50
C SER A 932 -45.46 2.68 11.90
N THR A 933 -44.16 2.39 11.95
CA THR A 933 -43.10 3.29 12.40
C THR A 933 -42.14 3.63 11.25
N LEU A 934 -41.86 4.91 11.04
CA LEU A 934 -40.81 5.39 10.14
C LEU A 934 -39.72 6.10 10.95
N HIS A 935 -38.46 5.71 10.80
CA HIS A 935 -37.30 6.47 11.28
C HIS A 935 -36.67 7.27 10.13
N VAL A 936 -36.24 8.50 10.41
CA VAL A 936 -35.51 9.37 9.48
C VAL A 936 -34.15 9.71 10.10
N GLY A 937 -33.06 9.48 9.37
CA GLY A 937 -31.69 9.75 9.82
C GLY A 937 -30.70 9.93 8.65
N ASP A 938 -29.49 10.42 8.92
CA ASP A 938 -28.52 10.86 7.91
C ASP A 938 -27.44 9.82 7.54
N GLN A 939 -27.05 8.94 8.47
CA GLN A 939 -25.86 8.08 8.33
C GLN A 939 -26.03 6.81 7.46
N PHE A 940 -26.42 6.97 6.20
CA PHE A 940 -26.64 5.83 5.27
C PHE A 940 -25.36 5.11 4.80
N LEU A 941 -24.20 5.78 4.80
CA LEU A 941 -22.97 5.27 4.18
C LEU A 941 -21.99 4.59 5.14
N SER A 942 -22.09 4.83 6.44
CA SER A 942 -21.28 4.19 7.46
C SER A 942 -21.91 2.87 7.88
N GLY A 943 -21.30 1.74 7.52
CA GLY A 943 -21.80 0.39 7.85
C GLY A 943 -21.88 0.04 9.34
N GLY A 944 -21.41 0.93 10.21
CA GLY A 944 -21.59 0.91 11.68
C GLY A 944 -22.13 2.22 12.26
N GLY A 945 -22.67 3.12 11.42
CA GLY A 945 -23.31 4.37 11.87
C GLY A 945 -24.51 4.09 12.76
N ASN A 946 -24.78 4.98 13.71
CA ASN A 946 -25.77 4.69 14.75
C ASN A 946 -27.20 4.55 14.18
N ASP A 947 -27.58 5.45 13.28
CA ASP A 947 -28.89 5.46 12.60
C ASP A 947 -29.13 4.19 11.80
N PHE A 948 -28.06 3.62 11.20
CA PHE A 948 -28.12 2.35 10.49
C PHE A 948 -28.60 1.18 11.36
N LYS A 949 -28.48 1.28 12.70
CA LYS A 949 -29.05 0.30 13.63
C LYS A 949 -30.58 0.38 13.71
N ALA A 950 -31.21 1.54 13.52
CA ALA A 950 -32.67 1.71 13.61
C ALA A 950 -33.47 0.81 12.64
N ARG A 951 -32.83 0.32 11.57
CA ARG A 951 -33.40 -0.66 10.62
C ARG A 951 -33.75 -2.02 11.25
N SER A 952 -33.31 -2.31 12.47
CA SER A 952 -33.74 -3.49 13.24
C SER A 952 -35.04 -3.27 14.01
N ALA A 953 -35.50 -2.02 14.14
CA ALA A 953 -36.65 -1.61 14.95
C ALA A 953 -37.84 -1.09 14.14
N CYS A 954 -37.62 -0.59 12.92
CA CYS A 954 -38.66 -0.01 12.07
C CYS A 954 -38.22 0.15 10.61
N CYS A 955 -39.11 0.63 9.75
CA CYS A 955 -38.74 1.13 8.43
C CYS A 955 -37.92 2.43 8.54
N CYS A 956 -36.89 2.59 7.70
CA CYS A 956 -36.05 3.80 7.69
C CYS A 956 -36.10 4.52 6.33
N ALA A 957 -36.12 5.85 6.37
CA ALA A 957 -35.77 6.74 5.26
C ALA A 957 -34.45 7.44 5.58
N TRP A 958 -33.60 7.61 4.56
CA TRP A 958 -32.27 8.17 4.72
C TRP A 958 -32.18 9.54 4.06
N ILE A 959 -31.73 10.56 4.78
CA ILE A 959 -31.53 11.92 4.25
C ILE A 959 -30.03 12.23 4.11
N ALA A 960 -29.69 13.29 3.38
CA ALA A 960 -28.32 13.82 3.29
C ALA A 960 -28.19 15.25 3.83
N SER A 961 -29.31 15.89 4.20
CA SER A 961 -29.37 17.21 4.83
C SER A 961 -30.78 17.46 5.41
N PRO A 962 -30.96 18.45 6.30
CA PRO A 962 -32.27 18.81 6.82
C PRO A 962 -33.27 19.26 5.74
N THR A 963 -32.78 19.82 4.63
CA THR A 963 -33.61 20.17 3.46
C THR A 963 -34.30 18.94 2.88
N GLU A 964 -33.60 17.81 2.78
CA GLU A 964 -34.22 16.58 2.28
C GLU A 964 -35.25 16.00 3.26
N THR A 965 -35.14 16.25 4.56
CA THR A 965 -36.20 15.92 5.53
C THR A 965 -37.48 16.72 5.26
N VAL A 966 -37.36 17.99 4.82
CA VAL A 966 -38.52 18.80 4.41
C VAL A 966 -39.12 18.26 3.11
N GLU A 967 -38.29 17.94 2.11
CA GLU A 967 -38.73 17.33 0.84
C GLU A 967 -39.43 15.98 1.07
N LEU A 968 -38.88 15.14 1.95
CA LEU A 968 -39.44 13.84 2.36
C LEU A 968 -40.83 14.01 2.99
N LEU A 969 -40.98 14.95 3.91
CA LEU A 969 -42.27 15.21 4.58
C LEU A 969 -43.29 15.86 3.65
N ASP A 970 -42.86 16.71 2.70
CA ASP A 970 -43.74 17.26 1.66
C ASP A 970 -44.20 16.16 0.67
N GLU A 971 -43.33 15.22 0.32
CA GLU A 971 -43.69 14.03 -0.48
C GLU A 971 -44.70 13.15 0.27
N MET A 972 -44.50 12.91 1.56
CA MET A 972 -45.45 12.20 2.42
C MET A 972 -46.83 12.88 2.40
N ILE A 973 -46.89 14.19 2.67
CA ILE A 973 -48.15 14.96 2.67
C ILE A 973 -48.83 14.91 1.29
N ALA A 974 -48.06 15.03 0.20
CA ALA A 974 -48.57 14.95 -1.17
C ALA A 974 -49.05 13.53 -1.59
N LEU A 975 -48.57 12.48 -0.92
CA LEU A 975 -49.06 11.11 -1.08
C LEU A 975 -50.29 10.84 -0.19
N GLN A 976 -50.42 11.53 0.94
CA GLN A 976 -51.59 11.47 1.84
C GLN A 976 -52.86 12.08 1.21
N GLN A 977 -52.69 12.94 0.19
CA GLN A 977 -53.76 13.63 -0.54
C GLN A 977 -54.20 12.93 -1.84
N LYS A 978 -53.64 11.75 -2.16
CA LYS A 978 -53.87 11.00 -3.42
C LYS A 978 -54.52 9.64 -3.21
#